data_AF-A0A1I7Z5T1-F1
#
_entry.id   AF-A0A1I7Z5T1-F1
#
_cell.length_a   1.000
_cell.length_b   1.000
_cell.length_c   1.000
_cell.angle_alpha   90.00
_cell.angle_beta   90.00
_cell.angle_gamma   90.00
#
_symmetry.space_group_name_H-M   'P 1'
#
loop_
_entity.id
_entity.type
_entity.pdbx_description
1 polymer ?
#
loop_
_entity_poly.entity_id
_entity_poly.type
_entity_poly.pdbx_seq_one_letter_code
_entity_poly.pdbx_strand_id
1 'polypeptide(L)'
;MMLGRDPAANDVHRLRRDLKGLFVETQHTRRRRVYPISNIVDETPETKKFTNADGVEVTLQQYFQQAYGITLVQPRSPLVVVSMGPRHIYYPMELVYIADGQRVSASQQTPKQIQTMIRQCAIPPGDRVRQISQLVRGLDIRTENKYLKAAEVGVTPQPLKARGRLLATPIIRYAQGATTMPDAKSNWKMARNQYFSPSTISDWALFIVVIKGRQNRFGEELVKNFQTMLVQECRSRGLTINPPSAWSYVEPVEDAIKCLFETAVSSKTPFLFFISHDDVTSVHNKIKYFERLFGVITQDLKMSTAIDVVQKGKRQTLENIVNKLNMKNGGQNYTVEIPKADHGKTDALPADRLVIGLSTSHAGPAPRTERPRTGPQQEHQSQVPSVIGVAANIKKDPLDFVGDCLYQQSRRDEKIGVLQPLIRTFINAFTENRGMPPRSIVLFRNGASEGQYKDIMDLELLMVRAVARSCGLEPKITLIVAQKMHNLRLMPQNINPQARPSDQNIAPGTVVDSQVIHPAYSEFYLNSHVALQGTARTPRYTVLHDDQKMSMDELENLTYGLSFAHQIVNLTTSLPAPIYIAMRYAERGMNTFVASSVDYTKNSGTPTRSPNGSVPQVPSSVPEGAFDFNRMMTDLSYANCSLGQFRVNA
;
A
#
# COMPACT_ATOMS: atom_id res chain seq x y z
N MET A 1 -18.73 -1.70 32.48
CA MET A 1 -18.27 -0.34 32.84
C MET A 1 -17.37 0.19 31.73
N MET A 2 -17.66 1.35 31.12
CA MET A 2 -16.75 1.89 30.10
C MET A 2 -15.53 2.59 30.70
N LEU A 3 -15.64 3.23 31.89
CA LEU A 3 -14.50 3.95 32.50
C LEU A 3 -14.08 3.46 33.90
N GLY A 4 -15.00 2.86 34.68
CA GLY A 4 -14.68 2.34 36.02
C GLY A 4 -14.25 3.41 37.06
N ARG A 5 -14.39 4.69 36.71
CA ARG A 5 -14.09 5.88 37.52
C ARG A 5 -14.93 7.06 37.03
N ASP A 6 -14.98 8.14 37.82
CA ASP A 6 -15.57 9.40 37.37
C ASP A 6 -14.82 9.96 36.14
N PRO A 7 -15.53 10.59 35.18
CA PRO A 7 -14.93 11.11 33.96
C PRO A 7 -14.01 12.31 34.24
N ALA A 8 -12.85 12.34 33.59
CA ALA A 8 -11.96 13.49 33.56
C ALA A 8 -12.24 14.35 32.32
N ALA A 9 -11.82 15.61 32.31
CA ALA A 9 -12.06 16.55 31.20
C ALA A 9 -11.61 16.00 29.82
N ASN A 10 -10.51 15.24 29.78
CA ASN A 10 -10.02 14.63 28.53
C ASN A 10 -10.85 13.43 28.05
N ASP A 11 -11.65 12.80 28.91
CA ASP A 11 -12.44 11.63 28.53
C ASP A 11 -13.55 12.00 27.55
N VAL A 12 -14.20 13.16 27.72
CA VAL A 12 -15.26 13.64 26.81
C VAL A 12 -14.72 13.85 25.41
N HIS A 13 -13.53 14.45 25.27
CA HIS A 13 -12.90 14.66 23.97
C HIS A 13 -12.58 13.32 23.28
N ARG A 14 -12.02 12.36 24.03
CA ARG A 14 -11.74 11.02 23.53
C ARG A 14 -13.00 10.26 23.12
N LEU A 15 -14.03 10.24 23.97
CA LEU A 15 -15.30 9.57 23.70
C LEU A 15 -16.01 10.19 22.50
N ARG A 16 -16.00 11.52 22.37
CA ARG A 16 -16.55 12.21 21.21
C ARG A 16 -15.86 11.79 19.92
N ARG A 17 -14.52 11.72 19.93
CA ARG A 17 -13.73 11.27 18.77
C ARG A 17 -14.05 9.83 18.40
N ASP A 18 -14.16 8.95 19.39
CA ASP A 18 -14.25 7.49 19.17
C ASP A 18 -15.69 7.01 18.91
N LEU A 19 -16.71 7.68 19.46
CA LEU A 19 -18.12 7.23 19.40
C LEU A 19 -19.00 8.00 18.40
N LYS A 20 -18.62 9.22 17.99
CA LYS A 20 -19.44 10.03 17.08
C LYS A 20 -19.70 9.28 15.77
N GLY A 21 -20.97 9.26 15.34
CA GLY A 21 -21.42 8.58 14.13
C GLY A 21 -21.75 7.10 14.29
N LEU A 22 -21.45 6.48 15.44
CA LEU A 22 -21.95 5.14 15.75
C LEU A 22 -23.47 5.18 15.95
N PHE A 23 -24.14 4.13 15.50
CA PHE A 23 -25.55 3.91 15.77
C PHE A 23 -25.71 3.26 17.15
N VAL A 24 -26.63 3.78 17.94
CA VAL A 24 -27.01 3.24 19.25
C VAL A 24 -28.49 2.99 19.31
N GLU A 25 -28.88 2.00 20.10
CA GLU A 25 -30.27 1.72 20.45
C GLU A 25 -30.55 2.03 21.91
N THR A 26 -31.78 2.46 22.20
CA THR A 26 -32.27 2.63 23.56
C THR A 26 -33.16 1.44 23.95
N GLN A 27 -33.01 0.96 25.18
CA GLN A 27 -33.75 -0.20 25.70
C GLN A 27 -34.70 0.14 26.86
N HIS A 28 -34.72 1.39 27.33
CA HIS A 28 -35.62 1.83 28.41
C HIS A 28 -37.09 1.96 28.00
N THR A 29 -37.44 1.78 26.72
CA THR A 29 -38.82 1.77 26.23
C THR A 29 -39.14 0.48 25.48
N ARG A 30 -40.44 0.16 25.34
CA ARG A 30 -40.91 -1.03 24.60
C ARG A 30 -40.53 -1.03 23.11
N ARG A 31 -40.29 0.14 22.51
CA ARG A 31 -39.90 0.26 21.10
C ARG A 31 -38.40 0.52 21.02
N ARG A 32 -37.66 -0.43 20.46
CA ARG A 32 -36.24 -0.21 20.12
C ARG A 32 -36.15 0.84 19.02
N ARG A 33 -35.41 1.90 19.30
CA ARG A 33 -35.14 2.98 18.32
C ARG A 33 -33.64 3.10 18.15
N VAL A 34 -33.21 3.19 16.90
CA VAL A 34 -31.79 3.27 16.52
C VAL A 34 -31.47 4.70 16.09
N TYR A 35 -30.44 5.28 16.68
CA TYR A 35 -30.03 6.67 16.46
C TYR A 35 -28.53 6.75 16.19
N PRO A 36 -28.07 7.59 15.24
CA PRO A 36 -26.66 7.93 15.15
C PRO A 36 -26.28 8.92 16.27
N ILE A 37 -25.16 8.67 16.94
CA ILE A 37 -24.56 9.62 17.89
C ILE A 37 -24.12 10.86 17.11
N SER A 38 -24.67 12.02 17.45
CA SER A 38 -24.25 13.30 16.87
C SER A 38 -23.14 13.95 17.69
N ASN A 39 -23.17 13.81 19.02
CA ASN A 39 -22.15 14.36 19.91
C ASN A 39 -22.05 13.62 21.26
N ILE A 40 -20.98 13.89 22.00
CA ILE A 40 -20.82 13.57 23.42
C ILE A 40 -20.56 14.89 24.15
N VAL A 41 -21.30 15.17 25.22
CA VAL A 41 -21.18 16.41 26.01
C VAL A 41 -20.76 16.09 27.44
N ASP A 42 -20.13 17.06 28.10
CA ASP A 42 -19.64 17.04 29.47
C ASP A 42 -20.75 17.21 30.53
N GLU A 43 -21.90 17.76 30.14
CA GLU A 43 -23.12 17.74 30.95
C GLU A 43 -23.46 16.30 31.37
N THR A 44 -23.99 16.16 32.59
CA THR A 44 -24.30 14.87 33.23
C THR A 44 -25.80 14.72 33.49
N PRO A 45 -26.31 13.51 33.75
CA PRO A 45 -27.68 13.32 34.20
C PRO A 45 -28.09 14.15 35.44
N GLU A 46 -27.15 14.43 36.36
CA GLU A 46 -27.37 15.29 37.54
C GLU A 46 -27.53 16.77 37.18
N THR A 47 -26.81 17.24 36.16
CA THR A 47 -26.68 18.67 35.85
C THR A 47 -27.56 19.11 34.69
N LYS A 48 -27.84 18.21 33.73
CA LYS A 48 -28.66 18.53 32.56
C LYS A 48 -30.13 18.62 32.94
N LYS A 49 -30.69 19.82 32.79
CA LYS A 49 -32.09 20.12 33.02
C LYS A 49 -32.86 20.30 31.71
N PHE A 50 -34.16 20.01 31.76
CA PHE A 50 -35.11 20.33 30.71
C PHE A 50 -36.53 20.46 31.28
N THR A 51 -37.42 21.12 30.55
CA THR A 51 -38.83 21.23 30.92
C THR A 51 -39.58 19.97 30.48
N ASN A 52 -40.21 19.27 31.42
CA ASN A 52 -41.02 18.09 31.12
C ASN A 52 -42.39 18.47 30.51
N ALA A 53 -43.23 17.47 30.23
CA ALA A 53 -44.56 17.68 29.64
C ALA A 53 -45.52 18.49 30.54
N ASP A 54 -45.29 18.50 31.85
CA ASP A 54 -46.09 19.20 32.86
C ASP A 54 -45.60 20.63 33.12
N GLY A 55 -44.61 21.10 32.35
CA GLY A 55 -44.04 22.45 32.50
C GLY A 55 -43.03 22.61 33.64
N VAL A 56 -42.64 21.51 34.30
CA VAL A 56 -41.70 21.51 35.42
C VAL A 56 -40.28 21.29 34.93
N GLU A 57 -39.33 22.09 35.44
CA GLU A 57 -37.91 21.89 35.19
C GLU A 57 -37.39 20.71 36.02
N VAL A 58 -36.91 19.66 35.35
CA VAL A 58 -36.37 18.45 35.98
C VAL A 58 -35.00 18.12 35.43
N THR A 59 -34.15 17.47 36.23
CA THR A 59 -32.90 16.90 35.72
C THR A 59 -33.17 15.62 34.94
N LEU A 60 -32.25 15.24 34.04
CA LEU A 60 -32.35 13.95 33.35
C LEU A 60 -32.43 12.78 34.33
N GLN A 61 -31.68 12.82 35.43
CA GLN A 61 -31.75 11.78 36.46
C GLN A 61 -33.15 11.70 37.09
N GLN A 62 -33.72 12.84 37.50
CA GLN A 62 -35.07 12.88 38.08
C GLN A 62 -36.12 12.38 37.08
N TYR A 63 -36.01 12.79 35.82
CA TYR A 63 -36.90 12.35 34.76
C TYR A 63 -36.85 10.83 34.55
N PHE A 64 -35.65 10.23 34.47
CA PHE A 64 -35.55 8.77 34.29
C PHE A 64 -36.09 7.98 35.50
N GLN A 65 -35.92 8.51 36.71
CA GLN A 65 -36.52 7.94 37.91
C GLN A 65 -38.05 8.02 37.91
N GLN A 66 -38.60 9.20 37.58
CA GLN A 66 -40.04 9.46 37.64
C GLN A 66 -40.81 8.82 36.47
N ALA A 67 -40.34 8.98 35.24
CA ALA A 67 -41.05 8.54 34.04
C ALA A 67 -40.84 7.06 33.71
N TYR A 68 -39.70 6.47 34.10
CA TYR A 68 -39.36 5.09 33.75
C TYR A 68 -39.05 4.21 34.96
N GLY A 69 -39.03 4.74 36.18
CA GLY A 69 -38.66 3.97 37.38
C GLY A 69 -37.19 3.55 37.42
N ILE A 70 -36.32 4.24 36.66
CA ILE A 70 -34.91 3.86 36.51
C ILE A 70 -34.04 4.72 37.43
N THR A 71 -33.37 4.08 38.38
CA THR A 71 -32.30 4.69 39.17
C THR A 71 -30.98 4.54 38.43
N LEU A 72 -30.44 5.67 37.96
CA LEU A 72 -29.16 5.74 37.27
C LEU A 72 -28.00 5.35 38.20
N VAL A 73 -27.14 4.43 37.75
CA VAL A 73 -25.97 3.99 38.52
C VAL A 73 -24.80 4.94 38.27
N GLN A 74 -24.77 5.61 37.12
CA GLN A 74 -23.70 6.53 36.73
C GLN A 74 -24.22 7.95 36.40
N PRO A 75 -24.85 8.64 37.36
CA PRO A 75 -25.51 9.93 37.12
C PRO A 75 -24.53 11.09 36.87
N ARG A 76 -23.22 10.87 37.07
CA ARG A 76 -22.12 11.79 36.72
C ARG A 76 -21.41 11.47 35.40
N SER A 77 -21.88 10.46 34.67
CA SER A 77 -21.33 10.15 33.34
C SER A 77 -21.70 11.24 32.33
N PRO A 78 -20.88 11.47 31.29
CA PRO A 78 -21.20 12.44 30.26
C PRO A 78 -22.42 11.96 29.45
N LEU A 79 -23.09 12.86 28.74
CA LEU A 79 -24.29 12.52 27.97
C LEU A 79 -24.00 12.21 26.51
N VAL A 80 -24.74 11.24 25.97
CA VAL A 80 -24.81 10.98 24.53
C VAL A 80 -25.87 11.87 23.91
N VAL A 81 -25.49 12.60 22.86
CA VAL A 81 -26.42 13.43 22.09
C VAL A 81 -26.75 12.74 20.79
N VAL A 82 -28.04 12.62 20.49
CA VAL A 82 -28.55 12.20 19.19
C VAL A 82 -29.37 13.33 18.58
N SER A 83 -29.35 13.42 17.26
CA SER A 83 -30.08 14.46 16.52
C SER A 83 -31.30 13.87 15.81
N MET A 84 -32.45 14.50 16.00
CA MET A 84 -33.70 14.17 15.31
C MET A 84 -34.23 15.44 14.62
N GLY A 85 -33.81 15.63 13.36
CA GLY A 85 -34.00 16.89 12.65
C GLY A 85 -33.28 18.03 13.38
N PRO A 86 -33.96 19.16 13.70
CA PRO A 86 -33.36 20.27 14.43
C PRO A 86 -33.26 20.03 15.96
N ARG A 87 -33.84 18.94 16.48
CA ARG A 87 -33.87 18.67 17.93
C ARG A 87 -32.69 17.80 18.35
N HIS A 88 -32.10 18.16 19.48
CA HIS A 88 -31.10 17.34 20.18
C HIS A 88 -31.75 16.60 21.34
N ILE A 89 -31.51 15.30 21.42
CA ILE A 89 -31.98 14.43 22.50
C ILE A 89 -30.76 13.93 23.27
N TYR A 90 -30.83 14.01 24.59
CA TYR A 90 -29.74 13.68 25.50
C TYR A 90 -30.06 12.37 26.21
N TYR A 91 -29.12 11.42 26.17
CA TYR A 91 -29.24 10.13 26.83
C TYR A 91 -28.10 9.88 27.81
N PRO A 92 -28.39 9.36 29.02
CA PRO A 92 -27.37 8.77 29.89
C PRO A 92 -26.64 7.65 29.15
N MET A 93 -25.30 7.60 29.26
CA MET A 93 -24.50 6.57 28.59
C MET A 93 -24.91 5.14 28.97
N GLU A 94 -25.40 4.93 30.20
CA GLU A 94 -25.81 3.60 30.68
C GLU A 94 -27.14 3.10 30.07
N LEU A 95 -27.88 3.95 29.35
CA LEU A 95 -29.17 3.61 28.73
C LEU A 95 -29.12 3.49 27.20
N VAL A 96 -27.92 3.57 26.61
CA VAL A 96 -27.67 3.46 25.17
C VAL A 96 -26.70 2.32 24.87
N TYR A 97 -27.05 1.50 23.89
CA TYR A 97 -26.30 0.31 23.50
C TYR A 97 -25.86 0.44 22.05
N ILE A 98 -24.66 0.00 21.70
CA ILE A 98 -24.19 0.02 20.31
C ILE A 98 -25.07 -0.92 19.50
N ALA A 99 -25.67 -0.42 18.41
CA ALA A 99 -26.50 -1.23 17.54
C ALA A 99 -25.66 -2.28 16.78
N ASP A 100 -26.23 -3.46 16.55
CA ASP A 100 -25.54 -4.57 15.86
C ASP A 100 -25.28 -4.29 14.37
N GLY A 101 -24.40 -5.08 13.76
CA GLY A 101 -24.16 -5.07 12.32
C GLY A 101 -23.39 -3.85 11.79
N GLN A 102 -22.82 -3.04 12.68
CA GLN A 102 -22.01 -1.89 12.29
C GLN A 102 -20.59 -2.30 11.90
N ARG A 103 -20.21 -1.97 10.66
CA ARG A 103 -18.87 -2.26 10.13
C ARG A 103 -17.81 -1.37 10.78
N VAL A 104 -16.78 -1.99 11.34
CA VAL A 104 -15.56 -1.32 11.81
C VAL A 104 -14.60 -1.13 10.62
N SER A 105 -14.18 0.11 10.35
CA SER A 105 -13.21 0.41 9.29
C SER A 105 -11.79 0.01 9.71
N ALA A 106 -10.85 -0.01 8.75
CA ALA A 106 -9.43 -0.21 9.08
C ALA A 106 -8.85 0.96 9.89
N SER A 107 -9.30 2.19 9.63
CA SER A 107 -8.83 3.38 10.37
C SER A 107 -9.30 3.44 11.82
N GLN A 108 -10.35 2.70 12.16
CA GLN A 108 -10.87 2.57 13.53
C GLN A 108 -10.18 1.46 14.33
N GLN A 109 -9.27 0.71 13.72
CA GLN A 109 -8.58 -0.41 14.38
C GLN A 109 -7.16 -0.02 14.77
N THR A 110 -6.75 -0.44 15.95
CA THR A 110 -5.35 -0.39 16.37
C THR A 110 -4.50 -1.36 15.54
N PRO A 111 -3.19 -1.14 15.38
CA PRO A 111 -2.30 -2.06 14.68
C PRO A 111 -2.37 -3.51 15.23
N LYS A 112 -2.55 -3.66 16.54
CA LYS A 112 -2.72 -4.97 17.20
C LYS A 112 -4.03 -5.66 16.80
N GLN A 113 -5.14 -4.91 16.70
CA GLN A 113 -6.43 -5.45 16.23
C GLN A 113 -6.34 -5.87 14.77
N ILE A 114 -5.73 -5.04 13.90
CA ILE A 114 -5.52 -5.37 12.49
C ILE A 114 -4.68 -6.65 12.37
N GLN A 115 -3.57 -6.77 13.11
CA GLN A 115 -2.74 -7.97 13.11
C GLN A 115 -3.52 -9.21 13.56
N THR A 116 -4.35 -9.08 14.59
CA THR A 116 -5.18 -10.18 15.09
C THR A 116 -6.22 -10.61 14.05
N MET A 117 -6.90 -9.65 13.43
CA MET A 117 -7.87 -9.89 12.36
C MET A 117 -7.21 -10.59 11.16
N ILE A 118 -6.01 -10.14 10.74
CA ILE A 118 -5.26 -10.78 9.65
C ILE A 118 -4.97 -12.25 9.97
N ARG A 119 -4.50 -12.54 11.19
CA ARG A 119 -4.22 -13.92 11.63
C ARG A 119 -5.49 -14.78 11.63
N GLN A 120 -6.61 -14.25 12.11
CA GLN A 120 -7.89 -14.96 12.13
C GLN A 120 -8.45 -15.21 10.73
N CYS A 121 -8.22 -14.29 9.78
CA CYS A 121 -8.69 -14.41 8.40
C CYS A 121 -7.75 -15.23 7.49
N ALA A 122 -6.56 -15.59 7.97
CA ALA A 122 -5.55 -16.36 7.24
C ALA A 122 -5.90 -17.86 7.19
N ILE A 123 -7.01 -18.18 6.53
CA ILE A 123 -7.57 -19.54 6.45
C ILE A 123 -6.84 -20.36 5.37
N PRO A 124 -6.24 -21.52 5.71
CA PRO A 124 -5.61 -22.42 4.74
C PRO A 124 -6.59 -22.96 3.68
N PRO A 125 -6.11 -23.38 2.50
CA PRO A 125 -6.95 -23.87 1.41
C PRO A 125 -7.94 -24.97 1.82
N GLY A 126 -7.48 -26.01 2.53
CA GLY A 126 -8.35 -27.12 2.94
C GLY A 126 -9.51 -26.67 3.84
N ASP A 127 -9.25 -25.75 4.75
CA ASP A 127 -10.27 -25.16 5.63
C ASP A 127 -11.22 -24.24 4.86
N ARG A 128 -10.68 -23.48 3.91
CA ARG A 128 -11.45 -22.57 3.07
C ARG A 128 -12.46 -23.33 2.21
N VAL A 129 -12.08 -24.45 1.60
CA VAL A 129 -13.01 -25.31 0.83
C VAL A 129 -14.17 -25.78 1.71
N ARG A 130 -13.87 -26.23 2.94
CA ARG A 130 -14.90 -26.66 3.90
C ARG A 130 -15.84 -25.52 4.28
N GLN A 131 -15.30 -24.33 4.59
CA GLN A 131 -16.10 -23.15 4.93
C GLN A 131 -16.97 -22.69 3.75
N ILE A 132 -16.44 -22.65 2.53
CA ILE A 132 -17.22 -22.32 1.33
C ILE A 132 -18.37 -23.32 1.16
N SER A 133 -18.09 -24.62 1.30
CA SER A 133 -19.11 -25.66 1.16
C SER A 133 -20.19 -25.56 2.24
N GLN A 134 -19.82 -25.21 3.48
CA GLN A 134 -20.78 -24.96 4.56
C GLN A 134 -21.65 -23.73 4.28
N LEU A 135 -21.06 -22.64 3.78
CA LEU A 135 -21.79 -21.42 3.43
C LEU A 135 -22.76 -21.65 2.27
N VAL A 136 -22.34 -22.35 1.22
CA VAL A 136 -23.20 -22.73 0.08
C VAL A 136 -24.42 -23.52 0.56
N ARG A 137 -24.23 -24.48 1.47
CA ARG A 137 -25.34 -25.24 2.09
C ARG A 137 -26.22 -24.37 2.98
N GLY A 138 -25.62 -23.54 3.84
CA GLY A 138 -26.36 -22.67 4.77
C GLY A 138 -27.18 -21.58 4.07
N LEU A 139 -26.74 -21.14 2.88
CA LEU A 139 -27.46 -20.20 2.03
C LEU A 139 -28.42 -20.89 1.03
N ASP A 140 -28.52 -22.22 1.06
CA ASP A 140 -29.33 -23.03 0.14
C ASP A 140 -29.03 -22.73 -1.34
N ILE A 141 -27.75 -22.52 -1.69
CA ILE A 141 -27.31 -22.26 -3.08
C ILE A 141 -27.19 -23.61 -3.80
N ARG A 142 -28.33 -24.13 -4.28
CA ARG A 142 -28.46 -25.37 -5.04
C ARG A 142 -29.61 -25.28 -6.04
N THR A 143 -29.63 -26.16 -7.03
CA THR A 143 -30.64 -26.17 -8.11
C THR A 143 -32.08 -26.23 -7.59
N GLU A 144 -32.32 -26.88 -6.45
CA GLU A 144 -33.64 -27.02 -5.85
C GLU A 144 -34.15 -25.76 -5.14
N ASN A 145 -33.30 -24.74 -4.98
CA ASN A 145 -33.70 -23.48 -4.35
C ASN A 145 -34.86 -22.84 -5.13
N LYS A 146 -35.91 -22.44 -4.41
CA LYS A 146 -37.15 -21.94 -5.04
C LYS A 146 -36.93 -20.73 -5.97
N TYR A 147 -35.97 -19.87 -5.66
CA TYR A 147 -35.68 -18.68 -6.46
C TYR A 147 -34.85 -19.02 -7.69
N LEU A 148 -33.84 -19.88 -7.54
CA LEU A 148 -33.00 -20.33 -8.66
C LEU A 148 -33.78 -21.19 -9.64
N LYS A 149 -34.63 -22.10 -9.15
CA LYS A 149 -35.52 -22.92 -9.96
C LYS A 149 -36.52 -22.07 -10.75
N ALA A 150 -37.10 -21.03 -10.13
CA ALA A 150 -37.99 -20.10 -10.81
C ALA A 150 -37.28 -19.27 -11.90
N ALA A 151 -35.97 -19.07 -11.76
CA ALA A 151 -35.11 -18.44 -12.76
C ALA A 151 -34.50 -19.43 -13.76
N GLU A 152 -34.87 -20.72 -13.70
CA GLU A 152 -34.33 -21.79 -14.54
C GLU A 152 -32.79 -21.94 -14.46
N VAL A 153 -32.21 -21.60 -13.30
CA VAL A 153 -30.77 -21.67 -13.05
C VAL A 153 -30.40 -22.97 -12.36
N GLY A 154 -29.58 -23.79 -13.04
CA GLY A 154 -28.91 -24.94 -12.45
C GLY A 154 -27.59 -24.56 -11.76
N VAL A 155 -27.29 -25.17 -10.61
CA VAL A 155 -26.04 -24.95 -9.88
C VAL A 155 -25.25 -26.26 -9.76
N THR A 156 -24.00 -26.24 -10.19
CA THR A 156 -23.09 -27.37 -10.00
C THR A 156 -22.64 -27.44 -8.52
N PRO A 157 -22.81 -28.58 -7.82
CA PRO A 157 -22.50 -28.69 -6.40
C PRO A 157 -21.00 -28.75 -6.10
N GLN A 158 -20.17 -29.05 -7.11
CA GLN A 158 -18.72 -29.15 -6.98
C GLN A 158 -18.03 -27.89 -7.56
N PRO A 159 -16.88 -27.48 -6.98
CA PRO A 159 -16.05 -26.44 -7.58
C PRO A 159 -15.67 -26.77 -9.03
N LEU A 160 -15.58 -25.75 -9.88
CA LEU A 160 -15.09 -25.89 -11.24
C LEU A 160 -13.64 -26.40 -11.24
N LYS A 161 -13.35 -27.33 -12.15
CA LYS A 161 -12.00 -27.85 -12.37
C LYS A 161 -11.36 -27.08 -13.52
N ALA A 162 -10.09 -26.73 -13.35
CA ALA A 162 -9.27 -26.04 -14.33
C ALA A 162 -7.96 -26.80 -14.53
N ARG A 163 -7.45 -26.91 -15.76
CA ARG A 163 -6.10 -27.45 -16.00
C ARG A 163 -5.06 -26.37 -15.71
N GLY A 164 -4.15 -26.66 -14.78
CA GLY A 164 -2.97 -25.84 -14.53
C GLY A 164 -1.75 -26.38 -15.28
N ARG A 165 -0.87 -25.48 -15.72
CA ARG A 165 0.50 -25.80 -16.16
C ARG A 165 1.51 -25.21 -15.19
N LEU A 166 2.65 -25.86 -15.04
CA LEU A 166 3.77 -25.34 -14.25
C LEU A 166 4.81 -24.76 -15.21
N LEU A 167 5.05 -23.45 -15.11
CA LEU A 167 6.07 -22.78 -15.92
C LEU A 167 7.47 -23.16 -15.45
N ALA A 168 8.43 -23.11 -16.38
CA ALA A 168 9.84 -23.32 -16.06
C ALA A 168 10.34 -22.20 -15.14
N THR A 169 11.11 -22.58 -14.11
CA THR A 169 11.68 -21.61 -13.17
C THR A 169 12.89 -20.89 -13.81
N PRO A 170 12.93 -19.54 -13.75
CA PRO A 170 14.09 -18.78 -14.22
C PRO A 170 15.38 -19.06 -13.45
N ILE A 171 16.52 -18.85 -14.10
CA ILE A 171 17.86 -18.91 -13.47
C ILE A 171 18.19 -17.51 -12.93
N ILE A 172 18.72 -17.43 -11.71
CA ILE A 172 19.19 -16.17 -11.13
C ILE A 172 20.70 -16.04 -11.34
N ARG A 173 21.14 -14.90 -11.88
CA ARG A 173 22.55 -14.65 -12.24
C ARG A 173 23.13 -13.48 -11.44
N TYR A 174 24.36 -13.68 -10.97
CA TYR A 174 25.14 -12.80 -10.11
C TYR A 174 26.45 -12.39 -10.81
N ALA A 175 27.36 -11.74 -10.06
CA ALA A 175 28.67 -11.32 -10.56
C ALA A 175 29.44 -12.49 -11.20
N GLN A 176 30.31 -12.16 -12.16
CA GLN A 176 31.22 -13.13 -12.80
C GLN A 176 30.50 -14.35 -13.41
N GLY A 177 29.23 -14.18 -13.79
CA GLY A 177 28.42 -15.23 -14.40
C GLY A 177 27.93 -16.33 -13.45
N ALA A 178 28.09 -16.17 -12.13
CA ALA A 178 27.61 -17.15 -11.16
C ALA A 178 26.08 -17.27 -11.20
N THR A 179 25.55 -18.49 -11.11
CA THR A 179 24.10 -18.76 -11.19
C THR A 179 23.59 -19.56 -9.99
N THR A 180 22.30 -19.44 -9.73
CA THR A 180 21.56 -20.25 -8.76
C THR A 180 20.14 -20.51 -9.27
N MET A 181 19.57 -21.64 -8.88
CA MET A 181 18.20 -22.01 -9.22
C MET A 181 17.30 -21.80 -7.99
N PRO A 182 16.16 -21.11 -8.13
CA PRO A 182 15.14 -21.09 -7.10
C PRO A 182 14.62 -22.50 -6.79
N ASP A 183 14.30 -22.73 -5.53
CA ASP A 183 13.68 -23.97 -5.06
C ASP A 183 12.19 -24.04 -5.46
N ALA A 184 11.52 -25.15 -5.11
CA ALA A 184 10.08 -25.34 -5.38
C ALA A 184 9.18 -24.30 -4.69
N LYS A 185 9.72 -23.50 -3.76
CA LYS A 185 9.06 -22.39 -3.07
C LYS A 185 9.49 -21.03 -3.63
N SER A 186 10.19 -21.02 -4.76
CA SER A 186 10.74 -19.84 -5.43
C SER A 186 11.61 -18.98 -4.52
N ASN A 187 12.30 -19.61 -3.57
CA ASN A 187 13.35 -19.02 -2.74
C ASN A 187 14.72 -19.47 -3.24
N TRP A 188 15.75 -18.65 -3.09
CA TRP A 188 17.11 -19.02 -3.48
C TRP A 188 18.16 -18.45 -2.53
N LYS A 189 19.32 -19.11 -2.52
CA LYS A 189 20.53 -18.58 -1.91
C LYS A 189 21.39 -17.92 -2.98
N MET A 190 21.98 -16.80 -2.62
CA MET A 190 22.87 -16.03 -3.48
C MET A 190 24.11 -16.84 -3.87
N ALA A 191 24.47 -16.82 -5.15
CA ALA A 191 25.64 -17.52 -5.66
C ALA A 191 26.92 -16.68 -5.44
N ARG A 192 27.99 -17.32 -4.94
CA ARG A 192 29.34 -16.72 -4.71
C ARG A 192 29.37 -15.42 -3.88
N ASN A 193 28.27 -15.09 -3.20
CA ASN A 193 28.14 -13.94 -2.33
C ASN A 193 28.48 -12.57 -2.95
N GLN A 194 28.48 -12.37 -4.28
CA GLN A 194 28.68 -11.05 -4.91
C GLN A 194 27.51 -10.58 -5.76
N TYR A 195 27.09 -9.32 -5.63
CA TYR A 195 25.99 -8.77 -6.43
C TYR A 195 26.37 -8.61 -7.90
N PHE A 196 25.36 -8.69 -8.79
CA PHE A 196 25.55 -8.52 -10.22
C PHE A 196 26.18 -7.17 -10.59
N SER A 197 25.70 -6.08 -9.97
CA SER A 197 26.28 -4.75 -10.05
C SER A 197 26.32 -4.14 -8.64
N PRO A 198 27.47 -4.19 -7.94
CA PRO A 198 27.61 -3.60 -6.62
C PRO A 198 27.77 -2.07 -6.71
N SER A 199 27.10 -1.35 -5.81
CA SER A 199 27.20 0.10 -5.66
C SER A 199 28.43 0.55 -4.86
N THR A 200 28.77 1.83 -5.00
CA THR A 200 29.79 2.52 -4.19
C THR A 200 29.12 3.55 -3.28
N ILE A 201 29.40 3.49 -1.98
CA ILE A 201 28.93 4.42 -0.95
C ILE A 201 30.16 5.01 -0.27
N SER A 202 30.66 6.12 -0.84
CA SER A 202 31.92 6.74 -0.42
C SER A 202 31.82 7.52 0.89
N ASP A 203 30.69 8.17 1.15
CA ASP A 203 30.44 8.93 2.37
C ASP A 203 28.98 8.76 2.81
N TRP A 204 28.76 8.62 4.12
CA TRP A 204 27.44 8.48 4.73
C TRP A 204 27.46 8.73 6.24
N ALA A 205 26.32 9.13 6.78
CA ALA A 205 26.14 9.33 8.22
C ALA A 205 25.00 8.48 8.79
N LEU A 206 25.10 8.14 10.09
CA LEU A 206 24.12 7.35 10.82
C LEU A 206 23.44 8.16 11.93
N PHE A 207 22.12 8.28 11.88
CA PHE A 207 21.35 9.02 12.89
C PHE A 207 20.40 8.09 13.65
N ILE A 208 20.40 8.23 14.97
CA ILE A 208 19.56 7.43 15.87
C ILE A 208 18.43 8.33 16.37
N VAL A 209 17.22 8.10 15.87
CA VAL A 209 16.07 8.96 16.19
C VAL A 209 15.37 8.45 17.45
N VAL A 210 15.50 9.20 18.54
CA VAL A 210 15.07 8.79 19.89
C VAL A 210 14.45 9.94 20.66
N ILE A 211 13.45 9.60 21.48
CA ILE A 211 12.88 10.54 22.45
C ILE A 211 13.90 10.74 23.58
N LYS A 212 14.06 11.98 24.04
CA LYS A 212 14.92 12.35 25.17
C LYS A 212 14.68 11.44 26.38
N GLY A 213 15.76 10.89 26.95
CA GLY A 213 15.72 9.95 28.08
C GLY A 213 15.64 8.48 27.69
N ARG A 214 15.56 8.15 26.39
CA ARG A 214 15.51 6.75 25.89
C ARG A 214 16.73 6.32 25.09
N GLN A 215 17.82 7.10 25.11
CA GLN A 215 19.07 6.83 24.40
C GLN A 215 19.67 5.47 24.77
N ASN A 216 19.58 5.07 26.04
CA ASN A 216 20.22 3.87 26.58
C ASN A 216 19.76 2.55 25.92
N ARG A 217 18.60 2.52 25.23
CA ARG A 217 18.14 1.32 24.51
C ARG A 217 19.00 0.95 23.31
N PHE A 218 19.70 1.92 22.72
CA PHE A 218 20.60 1.72 21.60
C PHE A 218 21.88 2.51 21.84
N GLY A 219 22.60 2.13 22.91
CA GLY A 219 23.83 2.77 23.35
C GLY A 219 25.01 2.60 22.38
N GLU A 220 26.11 3.28 22.65
CA GLU A 220 27.25 3.41 21.72
C GLU A 220 27.83 2.06 21.25
N GLU A 221 27.89 1.06 22.13
CA GLU A 221 28.38 -0.27 21.79
C GLU A 221 27.50 -0.95 20.72
N LEU A 222 26.18 -0.87 20.87
CA LEU A 222 25.24 -1.42 19.88
C LEU A 222 25.34 -0.68 18.55
N VAL A 223 25.55 0.63 18.58
CA VAL A 223 25.78 1.45 17.37
C VAL A 223 27.03 0.98 16.63
N LYS A 224 28.16 0.87 17.34
CA LYS A 224 29.43 0.41 16.77
C LYS A 224 29.31 -1.01 16.21
N ASN A 225 28.70 -1.92 16.96
CA ASN A 225 28.50 -3.31 16.53
C ASN A 225 27.62 -3.37 15.27
N PHE A 226 26.53 -2.60 15.22
CA PHE A 226 25.67 -2.53 14.04
C PHE A 226 26.42 -1.97 12.82
N GLN A 227 27.16 -0.87 12.99
CA GLN A 227 27.97 -0.27 11.92
C GLN A 227 28.98 -1.28 11.36
N THR A 228 29.73 -1.97 12.22
CA THR A 228 30.69 -2.99 11.81
C THR A 228 30.01 -4.12 11.04
N MET A 229 28.92 -4.68 11.55
CA MET A 229 28.18 -5.74 10.87
C MET A 229 27.64 -5.30 9.51
N LEU A 230 27.10 -4.08 9.42
CA LEU A 230 26.56 -3.53 8.18
C LEU A 230 27.64 -3.35 7.12
N VAL A 231 28.76 -2.72 7.49
CA VAL A 231 29.89 -2.47 6.58
C VAL A 231 30.52 -3.79 6.12
N GLN A 232 30.69 -4.75 7.02
CA GLN A 232 31.21 -6.09 6.69
C GLN A 232 30.27 -6.81 5.73
N GLU A 233 28.95 -6.80 5.99
CA GLU A 233 27.98 -7.43 5.10
C GLU A 233 28.01 -6.78 3.71
N CYS A 234 27.97 -5.45 3.62
CA CYS A 234 28.08 -4.72 2.35
C CYS A 234 29.33 -5.12 1.56
N ARG A 235 30.51 -5.11 2.20
CA ARG A 235 31.79 -5.50 1.56
C ARG A 235 31.78 -6.96 1.14
N SER A 236 31.19 -7.86 1.94
CA SER A 236 31.06 -9.27 1.59
C SER A 236 30.24 -9.48 0.30
N ARG A 237 29.32 -8.55 -0.01
CA ARG A 237 28.47 -8.54 -1.22
C ARG A 237 29.10 -7.82 -2.41
N GLY A 238 30.33 -7.31 -2.26
CA GLY A 238 31.08 -6.60 -3.28
C GLY A 238 30.87 -5.08 -3.31
N LEU A 239 30.11 -4.50 -2.37
CA LEU A 239 29.96 -3.03 -2.29
C LEU A 239 31.26 -2.39 -1.81
N THR A 240 31.58 -1.24 -2.40
CA THR A 240 32.62 -0.35 -1.86
C THR A 240 31.96 0.60 -0.88
N ILE A 241 32.21 0.43 0.42
CA ILE A 241 31.64 1.27 1.48
C ILE A 241 32.67 1.59 2.57
N ASN A 242 32.71 2.86 2.95
CA ASN A 242 33.50 3.36 4.09
C ASN A 242 32.72 3.22 5.40
N PRO A 243 33.37 3.20 6.57
CA PRO A 243 32.69 3.46 7.84
C PRO A 243 31.94 4.81 7.77
N PRO A 244 30.84 4.99 8.53
CA PRO A 244 30.11 6.24 8.51
C PRO A 244 31.00 7.38 9.00
N SER A 245 30.93 8.54 8.33
CA SER A 245 31.74 9.72 8.67
C SER A 245 31.29 10.36 9.99
N ALA A 246 30.03 10.21 10.35
CA ALA A 246 29.48 10.66 11.62
C ALA A 246 28.33 9.77 12.10
N TRP A 247 28.10 9.77 13.41
CA TRP A 247 26.84 9.31 13.99
C TRP A 247 26.42 10.16 15.19
N SER A 248 25.11 10.31 15.41
CA SER A 248 24.56 11.02 16.57
C SER A 248 23.12 10.62 16.91
N TYR A 249 22.70 10.93 18.14
CA TYR A 249 21.29 10.88 18.54
C TYR A 249 20.56 12.14 18.09
N VAL A 250 19.33 11.98 17.61
CA VAL A 250 18.50 13.09 17.14
C VAL A 250 17.10 12.95 17.71
N GLU A 251 16.55 14.05 18.21
CA GLU A 251 15.15 14.06 18.65
C GLU A 251 14.20 13.96 17.45
N PRO A 252 13.02 13.33 17.60
CA PRO A 252 12.06 13.15 16.51
C PRO A 252 11.28 14.44 16.19
N VAL A 253 11.99 15.55 16.01
CA VAL A 253 11.48 16.88 15.70
C VAL A 253 11.80 17.21 14.25
N GLU A 254 10.81 17.75 13.52
CA GLU A 254 10.91 18.02 12.09
C GLU A 254 12.13 18.89 11.71
N ASP A 255 12.34 20.00 12.42
CA ASP A 255 13.45 20.92 12.16
C ASP A 255 14.81 20.26 12.41
N ALA A 256 14.91 19.43 13.46
CA ALA A 256 16.12 18.69 13.76
C ALA A 256 16.46 17.71 12.64
N ILE A 257 15.47 16.97 12.12
CA ILE A 257 15.67 16.05 10.99
C ILE A 257 16.03 16.84 9.72
N LYS A 258 15.35 17.95 9.43
CA LYS A 258 15.62 18.80 8.26
C LYS A 258 17.05 19.32 8.24
N CYS A 259 17.56 19.77 9.38
CA CYS A 259 18.93 20.25 9.54
C CYS A 259 19.98 19.18 9.13
N LEU A 260 19.70 17.89 9.36
CA LEU A 260 20.58 16.80 8.92
C LEU A 260 20.71 16.75 7.40
N PHE A 261 19.63 16.98 6.67
CA PHE A 261 19.64 17.00 5.21
C PHE A 261 20.33 18.26 4.67
N GLU A 262 20.09 19.42 5.27
CA GLU A 262 20.79 20.67 4.93
C GLU A 262 22.31 20.52 5.14
N THR A 263 22.70 19.87 6.23
CA THR A 263 24.09 19.53 6.51
C THR A 263 24.64 18.56 5.47
N ALA A 264 23.92 17.47 5.15
CA ALA A 264 24.34 16.48 4.18
C ALA A 264 24.56 17.08 2.77
N VAL A 265 23.70 18.00 2.34
CA VAL A 265 23.89 18.73 1.07
C VAL A 265 25.14 19.60 1.13
N SER A 266 25.33 20.33 2.23
CA SER A 266 26.49 21.22 2.44
C SER A 266 27.81 20.45 2.50
N SER A 267 27.83 19.28 3.13
CA SER A 267 28.99 18.38 3.23
C SER A 267 29.16 17.44 2.04
N LYS A 268 28.24 17.46 1.08
CA LYS A 268 28.19 16.53 -0.07
C LYS A 268 28.12 15.05 0.35
N THR A 269 27.43 14.76 1.44
CA THR A 269 27.17 13.40 1.93
C THR A 269 25.95 12.81 1.20
N PRO A 270 26.12 11.83 0.29
CA PRO A 270 25.05 11.36 -0.61
C PRO A 270 24.02 10.44 0.06
N PHE A 271 24.32 9.92 1.25
CA PHE A 271 23.52 8.88 1.90
C PHE A 271 23.38 9.08 3.41
N LEU A 272 22.14 9.01 3.92
CA LEU A 272 21.83 9.04 5.35
C LEU A 272 21.13 7.75 5.80
N PHE A 273 21.63 7.16 6.89
CA PHE A 273 21.03 6.00 7.53
C PHE A 273 20.34 6.41 8.83
N PHE A 274 19.09 6.01 9.03
CA PHE A 274 18.29 6.29 10.21
C PHE A 274 17.95 5.00 10.97
N ILE A 275 18.08 5.03 12.30
CA ILE A 275 17.56 4.02 13.22
C ILE A 275 16.57 4.70 14.16
N SER A 276 15.28 4.48 13.92
CA SER A 276 14.20 5.13 14.65
C SER A 276 13.67 4.25 15.78
N HIS A 277 13.54 4.81 16.99
CA HIS A 277 12.88 4.11 18.11
C HIS A 277 11.46 3.65 17.70
N ASP A 278 11.04 2.47 18.16
CA ASP A 278 9.79 1.83 17.73
C ASP A 278 8.56 2.72 17.93
N ASP A 279 8.48 3.38 19.09
CA ASP A 279 7.40 4.33 19.45
C ASP A 279 7.38 5.62 18.62
N VAL A 280 8.44 5.93 17.87
CA VAL A 280 8.44 7.10 16.97
C VAL A 280 7.75 6.71 15.66
N THR A 281 6.53 7.20 15.46
CA THR A 281 5.69 6.88 14.29
C THR A 281 5.53 8.03 13.30
N SER A 282 5.88 9.26 13.66
CA SER A 282 5.59 10.47 12.89
C SER A 282 6.67 10.87 11.88
N VAL A 283 7.93 10.47 12.10
CA VAL A 283 9.07 11.03 11.35
C VAL A 283 9.39 10.30 10.04
N HIS A 284 8.96 9.05 9.86
CA HIS A 284 9.31 8.26 8.67
C HIS A 284 8.92 8.98 7.37
N ASN A 285 7.67 9.46 7.29
CA ASN A 285 7.18 10.15 6.10
C ASN A 285 7.91 11.49 5.89
N LYS A 286 8.31 12.18 6.97
CA LYS A 286 9.11 13.41 6.91
C LYS A 286 10.53 13.16 6.41
N ILE A 287 11.19 12.08 6.87
CA ILE A 287 12.49 11.64 6.34
C ILE A 287 12.38 11.40 4.83
N LYS A 288 11.30 10.75 4.37
CA LYS A 288 11.09 10.49 2.93
C LYS A 288 10.74 11.73 2.12
N TYR A 289 10.05 12.69 2.72
CA TYR A 289 9.84 14.00 2.12
C TYR A 289 11.17 14.76 1.97
N PHE A 290 12.01 14.79 3.01
CA PHE A 290 13.32 15.44 2.94
C PHE A 290 14.31 14.72 2.01
N GLU A 291 14.28 13.37 1.94
CA GLU A 291 15.00 12.57 0.92
C GLU A 291 14.71 13.12 -0.48
N ARG A 292 13.42 13.34 -0.78
CA ARG A 292 13.02 13.92 -2.05
C ARG A 292 13.45 15.38 -2.18
N LEU A 293 13.15 16.22 -1.19
CA LEU A 293 13.37 17.67 -1.24
C LEU A 293 14.86 18.02 -1.44
N PHE A 294 15.75 17.34 -0.73
CA PHE A 294 17.18 17.62 -0.75
C PHE A 294 17.97 16.73 -1.71
N GLY A 295 17.33 15.72 -2.32
CA GLY A 295 17.99 14.81 -3.26
C GLY A 295 19.06 13.93 -2.59
N VAL A 296 18.84 13.53 -1.33
CA VAL A 296 19.77 12.71 -0.53
C VAL A 296 19.16 11.34 -0.28
N ILE A 297 19.86 10.26 -0.62
CA ILE A 297 19.37 8.89 -0.47
C ILE A 297 19.22 8.55 1.01
N THR A 298 18.15 7.87 1.42
CA THR A 298 18.01 7.42 2.82
C THR A 298 17.60 5.96 3.02
N GLN A 299 18.12 5.37 4.09
CA GLN A 299 17.66 4.11 4.64
C GLN A 299 17.13 4.37 6.05
N ASP A 300 15.94 3.85 6.37
CA ASP A 300 15.36 3.95 7.71
C ASP A 300 15.02 2.55 8.22
N LEU A 301 15.22 2.34 9.52
CA LEU A 301 15.09 1.07 10.20
C LEU A 301 14.50 1.28 11.59
N LYS A 302 13.68 0.33 12.05
CA LYS A 302 13.24 0.32 13.45
C LYS A 302 14.34 -0.17 14.38
N MET A 303 14.48 0.49 15.53
CA MET A 303 15.50 0.17 16.54
C MET A 303 15.46 -1.29 16.98
N SER A 304 14.26 -1.85 17.23
CA SER A 304 14.08 -3.29 17.51
C SER A 304 14.72 -4.19 16.45
N THR A 305 14.67 -3.79 15.18
CA THR A 305 15.26 -4.57 14.08
C THR A 305 16.78 -4.49 14.08
N ALA A 306 17.36 -3.32 14.35
CA ALA A 306 18.81 -3.16 14.51
C ALA A 306 19.35 -3.98 15.69
N ILE A 307 18.64 -3.93 16.83
CA ILE A 307 18.96 -4.72 18.03
C ILE A 307 18.91 -6.21 17.71
N ASP A 308 17.85 -6.69 17.05
CA ASP A 308 17.72 -8.10 16.68
C ASP A 308 18.81 -8.58 15.72
N VAL A 309 19.30 -7.71 14.82
CA VAL A 309 20.46 -8.02 13.97
C VAL A 309 21.71 -8.25 14.82
N VAL A 310 22.02 -7.35 15.74
CA VAL A 310 23.24 -7.40 16.55
C VAL A 310 23.17 -8.49 17.61
N GLN A 311 22.11 -8.52 18.42
CA GLN A 311 22.02 -9.37 19.61
C GLN A 311 21.48 -10.78 19.31
N LYS A 312 20.57 -10.92 18.34
CA LYS A 312 19.95 -12.21 18.00
C LYS A 312 20.50 -12.81 16.71
N GLY A 313 21.52 -12.20 16.11
CA GLY A 313 22.16 -12.69 14.89
C GLY A 313 21.19 -12.87 13.73
N LYS A 314 20.20 -11.97 13.55
CA LYS A 314 19.23 -12.04 12.45
C LYS A 314 19.88 -11.72 11.08
N ARG A 315 20.74 -12.62 10.59
CA ARG A 315 21.52 -12.45 9.36
C ARG A 315 20.65 -12.16 8.14
N GLN A 316 19.58 -12.93 7.92
CA GLN A 316 18.67 -12.68 6.78
C GLN A 316 18.07 -11.26 6.78
N THR A 317 17.82 -10.70 7.96
CA THR A 317 17.35 -9.31 8.07
C THR A 317 18.42 -8.32 7.65
N LEU A 318 19.67 -8.53 8.07
CA LEU A 318 20.81 -7.73 7.65
C LEU A 318 21.03 -7.83 6.13
N GLU A 319 20.97 -9.03 5.56
CA GLU A 319 21.06 -9.24 4.10
C GLU A 319 19.98 -8.44 3.36
N ASN A 320 18.72 -8.50 3.82
CA ASN A 320 17.63 -7.75 3.21
C ASN A 320 17.82 -6.22 3.35
N ILE A 321 18.46 -5.74 4.41
CA ILE A 321 18.84 -4.32 4.54
C ILE A 321 19.90 -3.97 3.49
N VAL A 322 20.93 -4.80 3.32
CA VAL A 322 22.01 -4.57 2.35
C VAL A 322 21.51 -4.69 0.90
N ASN A 323 20.59 -5.60 0.61
CA ASN A 323 19.92 -5.69 -0.69
C ASN A 323 19.26 -4.36 -1.07
N LYS A 324 18.60 -3.70 -0.10
CA LYS A 324 17.98 -2.38 -0.31
C LYS A 324 19.01 -1.29 -0.49
N LEU A 325 20.07 -1.28 0.32
CA LEU A 325 21.16 -0.31 0.22
C LEU A 325 21.77 -0.30 -1.18
N ASN A 326 22.09 -1.48 -1.71
CA ASN A 326 22.68 -1.59 -3.05
C ASN A 326 21.75 -1.01 -4.13
N MET A 327 20.46 -1.40 -4.13
CA MET A 327 19.46 -0.87 -5.08
C MET A 327 19.28 0.65 -4.99
N LYS A 328 19.26 1.20 -3.76
CA LYS A 328 19.10 2.64 -3.55
C LYS A 328 20.29 3.46 -4.01
N ASN A 329 21.49 2.90 -3.91
CA ASN A 329 22.74 3.53 -4.33
C ASN A 329 23.13 3.16 -5.77
N GLY A 330 22.15 2.71 -6.58
CA GLY A 330 22.31 2.56 -8.03
C GLY A 330 22.81 1.20 -8.49
N GLY A 331 23.10 0.27 -7.58
CA GLY A 331 23.48 -1.10 -7.89
C GLY A 331 22.29 -1.99 -8.25
N GLN A 332 22.60 -3.22 -8.67
CA GLN A 332 21.67 -4.29 -9.01
C GLN A 332 22.13 -5.59 -8.34
N ASN A 333 21.25 -6.24 -7.57
CA ASN A 333 21.65 -7.40 -6.76
C ASN A 333 21.86 -8.64 -7.62
N TYR A 334 20.96 -8.88 -8.56
CA TYR A 334 21.00 -10.00 -9.51
C TYR A 334 20.24 -9.66 -10.80
N THR A 335 20.51 -10.41 -11.86
CA THR A 335 19.66 -10.44 -13.06
C THR A 335 18.97 -11.81 -13.18
N VAL A 336 17.94 -11.91 -14.01
CA VAL A 336 17.09 -13.10 -14.16
C VAL A 336 17.15 -13.56 -15.61
N GLU A 337 17.50 -14.82 -15.81
CA GLU A 337 17.46 -15.44 -17.12
C GLU A 337 16.11 -16.15 -17.26
N ILE A 338 15.21 -15.50 -18.01
CA ILE A 338 13.85 -15.99 -18.28
C ILE A 338 13.95 -17.12 -19.30
N PRO A 339 13.36 -18.31 -19.04
CA PRO A 339 13.31 -19.38 -20.02
C PRO A 339 12.65 -18.90 -21.31
N LYS A 340 13.22 -19.28 -22.45
CA LYS A 340 12.64 -18.95 -23.76
C LYS A 340 11.27 -19.61 -23.91
N ALA A 341 10.28 -18.82 -24.33
CA ALA A 341 8.94 -19.26 -24.61
C ALA A 341 8.86 -20.02 -25.95
N ASP A 342 7.68 -20.55 -26.24
CA ASP A 342 7.31 -21.26 -27.47
C ASP A 342 8.26 -22.43 -27.78
N HIS A 343 8.55 -23.23 -26.76
CA HIS A 343 9.51 -24.34 -26.83
C HIS A 343 10.93 -23.88 -27.19
N GLY A 344 11.38 -22.78 -26.60
CA GLY A 344 12.75 -22.30 -26.74
C GLY A 344 13.00 -21.34 -27.91
N LYS A 345 11.94 -20.88 -28.59
CA LYS A 345 12.03 -20.07 -29.81
C LYS A 345 11.99 -18.58 -29.55
N THR A 346 11.23 -18.15 -28.54
CA THR A 346 10.92 -16.73 -28.33
C THR A 346 11.57 -16.23 -27.05
N ASP A 347 12.29 -15.11 -27.14
CA ASP A 347 12.74 -14.39 -25.95
C ASP A 347 11.58 -13.54 -25.43
N ALA A 348 11.14 -13.81 -24.20
CA ALA A 348 10.03 -13.10 -23.59
C ALA A 348 10.41 -11.67 -23.15
N LEU A 349 11.70 -11.33 -23.05
CA LEU A 349 12.17 -9.99 -22.70
C LEU A 349 13.42 -9.61 -23.52
N PRO A 350 13.26 -9.39 -24.84
CA PRO A 350 14.38 -8.98 -25.68
C PRO A 350 14.90 -7.60 -25.26
N ALA A 351 16.17 -7.31 -25.57
CA ALA A 351 16.86 -6.08 -25.16
C ALA A 351 16.23 -4.79 -25.71
N ASP A 352 15.35 -4.87 -26.72
CA ASP A 352 14.64 -3.75 -27.33
C ASP A 352 13.19 -3.57 -26.83
N ARG A 353 12.81 -4.31 -25.78
CA ARG A 353 11.49 -4.23 -25.14
C ARG A 353 11.52 -3.32 -23.91
N LEU A 354 10.75 -2.24 -23.98
CA LEU A 354 10.46 -1.36 -22.86
C LEU A 354 9.24 -1.89 -22.10
N VAL A 355 9.40 -2.16 -20.81
CA VAL A 355 8.33 -2.62 -19.92
C VAL A 355 8.01 -1.51 -18.93
N ILE A 356 6.74 -1.12 -18.86
CA ILE A 356 6.26 -0.05 -17.98
C ILE A 356 5.17 -0.60 -17.06
N GLY A 357 5.33 -0.40 -15.76
CA GLY A 357 4.31 -0.67 -14.74
C GLY A 357 3.59 0.60 -14.32
N LEU A 358 2.27 0.54 -14.20
CA LEU A 358 1.41 1.63 -13.76
C LEU A 358 0.49 1.17 -12.63
N SER A 359 0.41 1.94 -11.54
CA SER A 359 -0.53 1.69 -10.45
C SER A 359 -1.06 3.00 -9.88
N THR A 360 -2.32 3.01 -9.43
CA THR A 360 -2.93 4.20 -8.82
C THR A 360 -3.17 3.98 -7.32
N SER A 361 -2.88 4.99 -6.52
CA SER A 361 -3.27 5.10 -5.12
C SER A 361 -4.29 6.23 -5.00
N HIS A 362 -5.50 5.88 -4.55
CA HIS A 362 -6.55 6.86 -4.32
C HIS A 362 -6.60 7.24 -2.83
N ALA A 363 -7.05 8.46 -2.56
CA ALA A 363 -7.46 8.84 -1.23
C ALA A 363 -8.49 7.84 -0.67
N GLY A 364 -8.39 7.54 0.63
CA GLY A 364 -9.35 6.68 1.30
C GLY A 364 -10.80 7.16 1.10
N PRO A 365 -11.79 6.28 1.23
CA PRO A 365 -13.19 6.69 1.16
C PRO A 365 -13.46 7.83 2.14
N ALA A 366 -14.01 8.95 1.64
CA ALA A 366 -14.42 10.07 2.49
C ALA A 366 -15.28 9.55 3.67
N PRO A 367 -15.06 10.07 4.89
CA PRO A 367 -15.82 9.70 6.08
C PRO A 367 -17.32 9.64 5.78
N ARG A 368 -18.02 8.65 6.35
CA ARG A 368 -19.48 8.47 6.16
C ARG A 368 -20.29 9.72 6.55
N THR A 369 -19.73 10.58 7.39
CA THR A 369 -20.30 11.88 7.81
C THR A 369 -20.36 12.90 6.69
N GLU A 370 -19.55 12.76 5.64
CA GLU A 370 -19.46 13.66 4.47
C GLU A 370 -20.18 13.10 3.24
N ARG A 371 -20.87 11.96 3.37
CA ARG A 371 -21.67 11.37 2.29
C ARG A 371 -23.14 11.77 2.49
N PRO A 372 -23.76 12.58 1.61
CA PRO A 372 -25.18 12.83 1.66
C PRO A 372 -25.96 11.51 1.58
N ARG A 373 -26.90 11.29 2.50
CA ARG A 373 -27.69 10.03 2.55
C ARG A 373 -28.82 10.00 1.52
N THR A 374 -29.24 11.15 0.99
CA THR A 374 -30.30 11.31 0.00
C THR A 374 -30.10 12.64 -0.73
N GLY A 375 -29.95 12.59 -2.06
CA GLY A 375 -29.71 13.74 -2.95
C GLY A 375 -28.72 13.39 -4.06
N PRO A 376 -28.71 14.12 -5.21
CA PRO A 376 -27.66 13.95 -6.20
C PRO A 376 -26.30 14.11 -5.51
N GLN A 377 -25.35 13.21 -5.82
CA GLN A 377 -23.99 13.32 -5.30
C GLN A 377 -23.43 14.67 -5.76
N GLN A 378 -23.49 15.69 -4.91
CA GLN A 378 -22.61 16.84 -5.10
C GLN A 378 -21.21 16.26 -5.10
N GLU A 379 -20.47 16.49 -6.20
CA GLU A 379 -19.07 16.10 -6.35
C GLU A 379 -18.24 16.77 -5.25
N HIS A 380 -18.24 16.20 -4.04
CA HIS A 380 -17.30 16.60 -3.00
C HIS A 380 -15.92 16.25 -3.53
N GLN A 381 -15.23 17.27 -4.02
CA GLN A 381 -13.85 17.18 -4.46
C GLN A 381 -13.03 16.73 -3.25
N SER A 382 -12.36 15.59 -3.39
CA SER A 382 -11.52 15.08 -2.32
C SER A 382 -10.34 16.04 -2.12
N GLN A 383 -10.08 16.43 -0.88
CA GLN A 383 -8.93 17.24 -0.47
C GLN A 383 -7.59 16.49 -0.54
N VAL A 384 -7.58 15.28 -1.10
CA VAL A 384 -6.38 14.48 -1.29
C VAL A 384 -6.32 14.09 -2.76
N PRO A 385 -5.20 14.32 -3.46
CA PRO A 385 -5.03 13.95 -4.86
C PRO A 385 -5.00 12.42 -5.02
N SER A 386 -5.18 11.94 -6.24
CA SER A 386 -4.80 10.56 -6.57
C SER A 386 -3.35 10.55 -7.05
N VAL A 387 -2.61 9.51 -6.69
CA VAL A 387 -1.19 9.37 -7.04
C VAL A 387 -1.03 8.20 -8.00
N ILE A 388 -0.44 8.43 -9.17
CA ILE A 388 -0.05 7.38 -10.11
C ILE A 388 1.41 7.05 -9.85
N GLY A 389 1.70 5.85 -9.37
CA GLY A 389 3.06 5.34 -9.35
C GLY A 389 3.39 4.62 -10.65
N VAL A 390 4.65 4.73 -11.05
CA VAL A 390 5.16 4.24 -12.32
C VAL A 390 6.49 3.52 -12.12
N ALA A 391 6.82 2.58 -13.00
CA ALA A 391 8.13 1.95 -13.06
C ALA A 391 8.46 1.55 -14.50
N ALA A 392 9.73 1.64 -14.90
CA ALA A 392 10.18 1.22 -16.22
C ALA A 392 11.61 0.68 -16.20
N ASN A 393 11.91 -0.29 -17.07
CA ASN A 393 13.25 -0.87 -17.22
C ASN A 393 14.16 0.01 -18.11
N ILE A 394 14.35 1.28 -17.77
CA ILE A 394 15.06 2.22 -18.65
C ILE A 394 16.59 2.14 -18.55
N LYS A 395 17.12 1.31 -17.65
CA LYS A 395 18.56 1.13 -17.48
C LYS A 395 19.13 0.11 -18.49
N LYS A 396 20.45 -0.05 -18.45
CA LYS A 396 21.23 -0.91 -19.35
C LYS A 396 20.79 -2.38 -19.28
N ASP A 397 20.59 -2.92 -18.08
CA ASP A 397 20.07 -4.28 -17.91
C ASP A 397 18.53 -4.29 -18.01
N PRO A 398 17.93 -5.19 -18.81
CA PRO A 398 16.48 -5.24 -19.01
C PRO A 398 15.63 -5.50 -17.77
N LEU A 399 16.23 -5.94 -16.66
CA LEU A 399 15.55 -6.23 -15.40
C LEU A 399 15.88 -5.22 -14.30
N ASP A 400 16.61 -4.15 -14.61
CA ASP A 400 16.81 -3.02 -13.69
C ASP A 400 15.73 -1.95 -13.91
N PHE A 401 14.74 -1.96 -13.01
CA PHE A 401 13.59 -1.06 -13.02
C PHE A 401 13.81 0.12 -12.06
N VAL A 402 13.58 1.32 -12.59
CA VAL A 402 13.44 2.56 -11.81
C VAL A 402 11.99 3.03 -11.87
N GLY A 403 11.60 3.98 -11.03
CA GLY A 403 10.23 4.47 -11.02
C GLY A 403 10.10 5.83 -10.38
N ASP A 404 8.86 6.31 -10.39
CA ASP A 404 8.47 7.61 -9.84
C ASP A 404 6.97 7.65 -9.54
N CYS A 405 6.46 8.79 -9.09
CA CYS A 405 5.04 9.04 -8.90
C CYS A 405 4.59 10.39 -9.48
N LEU A 406 3.34 10.41 -9.94
CA LEU A 406 2.65 11.56 -10.51
C LEU A 406 1.39 11.86 -9.70
N TYR A 407 0.91 13.10 -9.75
CA TYR A 407 -0.29 13.55 -9.04
C TYR A 407 -1.38 13.97 -10.01
N GLN A 408 -2.62 13.66 -9.67
CA GLN A 408 -3.80 14.06 -10.43
C GLN A 408 -5.01 14.32 -9.54
N GLN A 409 -6.05 14.92 -10.10
CA GLN A 409 -7.29 15.20 -9.38
C GLN A 409 -7.95 13.89 -8.97
N SER A 410 -8.44 13.86 -7.74
CA SER A 410 -9.13 12.68 -7.23
C SER A 410 -10.42 12.42 -7.99
N ARG A 411 -10.62 11.15 -8.35
CA ARG A 411 -11.85 10.63 -8.99
C ARG A 411 -12.18 11.22 -10.37
N ARG A 412 -11.27 11.98 -11.00
CA ARG A 412 -11.35 12.33 -12.43
C ARG A 412 -10.39 11.46 -13.24
N ASP A 413 -10.85 11.04 -14.41
CA ASP A 413 -10.10 10.22 -15.39
C ASP A 413 -9.19 11.04 -16.32
N GLU A 414 -8.74 12.23 -15.91
CA GLU A 414 -7.75 13.04 -16.62
C GLU A 414 -6.32 12.44 -16.48
N LYS A 415 -6.16 11.15 -16.77
CA LYS A 415 -4.90 10.42 -16.69
C LYS A 415 -3.91 10.83 -17.80
N ILE A 416 -4.44 11.35 -18.92
CA ILE A 416 -3.69 11.57 -20.16
C ILE A 416 -2.62 12.65 -19.98
N GLY A 417 -2.98 13.82 -19.45
CA GLY A 417 -2.07 14.99 -19.43
C GLY A 417 -0.81 14.76 -18.61
N VAL A 418 -0.90 14.00 -17.51
CA VAL A 418 0.21 13.81 -16.57
C VAL A 418 1.15 12.67 -16.99
N LEU A 419 0.64 11.65 -17.70
CA LEU A 419 1.43 10.51 -18.14
C LEU A 419 2.32 10.81 -19.36
N GLN A 420 1.92 11.75 -20.23
CA GLN A 420 2.65 12.03 -21.48
C GLN A 420 4.13 12.40 -21.28
N PRO A 421 4.49 13.35 -20.38
CA PRO A 421 5.89 13.73 -20.17
C PRO A 421 6.73 12.55 -19.67
N LEU A 422 6.15 11.73 -18.79
CA LEU A 422 6.83 10.58 -18.22
C LEU A 422 7.12 9.50 -19.26
N ILE A 423 6.14 9.17 -20.10
CA ILE A 423 6.34 8.18 -21.17
C ILE A 423 7.45 8.64 -22.11
N ARG A 424 7.49 9.94 -22.45
CA ARG A 424 8.59 10.54 -23.23
C ARG A 424 9.93 10.37 -22.52
N THR A 425 10.00 10.70 -21.23
CA THR A 425 11.22 10.52 -20.43
C THR A 425 11.69 9.08 -20.42
N PHE A 426 10.79 8.10 -20.29
CA PHE A 426 11.16 6.69 -20.33
C PHE A 426 11.68 6.23 -21.68
N ILE A 427 11.05 6.67 -22.78
CA ILE A 427 11.52 6.37 -24.14
C ILE A 427 12.92 6.94 -24.37
N ASN A 428 13.14 8.21 -23.99
CA ASN A 428 14.43 8.87 -24.17
C ASN A 428 15.51 8.19 -23.31
N ALA A 429 15.26 8.00 -22.02
CA ALA A 429 16.20 7.37 -21.10
C ALA A 429 16.52 5.93 -21.51
N PHE A 430 15.53 5.16 -21.99
CA PHE A 430 15.77 3.83 -22.54
C PHE A 430 16.72 3.89 -23.74
N THR A 431 16.47 4.82 -24.67
CA THR A 431 17.27 4.99 -25.89
C THR A 431 18.70 5.39 -25.56
N GLU A 432 18.87 6.34 -24.65
CA GLU A 432 20.18 6.81 -24.18
C GLU A 432 20.97 5.69 -23.47
N ASN A 433 20.34 5.00 -22.50
CA ASN A 433 21.02 4.02 -21.67
C ASN A 433 21.34 2.70 -22.41
N ARG A 434 20.56 2.34 -23.43
CA ARG A 434 20.76 1.11 -24.22
C ARG A 434 21.39 1.35 -25.58
N GLY A 435 21.51 2.60 -26.02
CA GLY A 435 22.00 2.96 -27.34
C GLY A 435 21.06 2.56 -28.49
N MET A 436 19.81 2.22 -28.19
CA MET A 436 18.80 1.81 -29.17
C MET A 436 17.38 2.16 -28.71
N PRO A 437 16.50 2.62 -29.62
CA PRO A 437 15.12 2.93 -29.25
C PRO A 437 14.29 1.65 -29.01
N PRO A 438 13.22 1.72 -28.20
CA PRO A 438 12.36 0.56 -27.98
C PRO A 438 11.61 0.20 -29.26
N ARG A 439 11.67 -1.09 -29.65
CA ARG A 439 10.85 -1.64 -30.75
C ARG A 439 9.48 -2.11 -30.28
N SER A 440 9.38 -2.45 -29.00
CA SER A 440 8.13 -2.85 -28.37
C SER A 440 7.96 -2.22 -26.99
N ILE A 441 6.71 -1.98 -26.61
CA ILE A 441 6.32 -1.49 -25.29
C ILE A 441 5.31 -2.46 -24.68
N VAL A 442 5.60 -2.98 -23.49
CA VAL A 442 4.65 -3.75 -22.68
C VAL A 442 4.20 -2.91 -21.48
N LEU A 443 2.92 -2.59 -21.43
CA LEU A 443 2.28 -1.83 -20.36
C LEU A 443 1.58 -2.79 -19.39
N PHE A 444 2.05 -2.84 -18.15
CA PHE A 444 1.38 -3.54 -17.06
C PHE A 444 0.59 -2.56 -16.18
N ARG A 445 -0.74 -2.67 -16.20
CA ARG A 445 -1.65 -1.77 -15.47
C ARG A 445 -2.27 -2.47 -14.27
N ASN A 446 -2.09 -1.96 -13.05
CA ASN A 446 -2.63 -2.57 -11.83
C ASN A 446 -3.78 -1.79 -11.18
N GLY A 447 -4.83 -2.52 -10.79
CA GLY A 447 -5.93 -1.95 -10.01
C GLY A 447 -7.04 -1.31 -10.86
N ALA A 448 -7.13 -1.69 -12.13
CA ALA A 448 -8.28 -1.37 -12.98
C ALA A 448 -9.36 -2.45 -12.83
N SER A 449 -10.62 -2.04 -12.75
CA SER A 449 -11.77 -2.94 -12.90
C SER A 449 -12.15 -3.08 -14.38
N GLU A 450 -12.91 -4.13 -14.70
CA GLU A 450 -13.40 -4.39 -16.08
C GLU A 450 -14.18 -3.19 -16.66
N GLY A 451 -14.93 -2.47 -15.81
CA GLY A 451 -15.64 -1.26 -16.22
C GLY A 451 -14.75 -0.12 -16.71
N GLN A 452 -13.44 -0.16 -16.44
CA GLN A 452 -12.47 0.85 -16.86
C GLN A 452 -11.69 0.44 -18.12
N TYR A 453 -11.88 -0.78 -18.65
CA TYR A 453 -11.06 -1.28 -19.75
C TYR A 453 -11.17 -0.43 -21.01
N LYS A 454 -12.39 0.01 -21.33
CA LYS A 454 -12.63 0.91 -22.46
C LYS A 454 -11.83 2.20 -22.34
N ASP A 455 -11.92 2.88 -21.20
CA ASP A 455 -11.20 4.14 -20.98
C ASP A 455 -9.67 3.93 -21.03
N ILE A 456 -9.16 2.80 -20.55
CA ILE A 456 -7.72 2.50 -20.63
C ILE A 456 -7.29 2.34 -22.10
N MET A 457 -8.09 1.66 -22.93
CA MET A 457 -7.81 1.51 -24.37
C MET A 457 -7.94 2.84 -25.13
N ASP A 458 -9.01 3.59 -24.87
CA ASP A 458 -9.32 4.82 -25.61
C ASP A 458 -8.42 6.00 -25.17
N LEU A 459 -7.89 5.98 -23.94
CA LEU A 459 -7.11 7.08 -23.37
C LEU A 459 -5.64 6.71 -23.14
N GLU A 460 -5.35 5.70 -22.32
CA GLU A 460 -3.97 5.38 -21.90
C GLU A 460 -3.16 4.80 -23.08
N LEU A 461 -3.71 3.83 -23.82
CA LEU A 461 -3.04 3.21 -24.97
C LEU A 461 -2.81 4.22 -26.12
N LEU A 462 -3.84 4.98 -26.50
CA LEU A 462 -3.72 5.99 -27.55
C LEU A 462 -2.70 7.09 -27.18
N MET A 463 -2.66 7.49 -25.90
CA MET A 463 -1.66 8.43 -25.40
C MET A 463 -0.24 7.90 -25.56
N VAL A 464 0.04 6.65 -25.14
CA VAL A 464 1.39 6.06 -25.30
C VAL A 464 1.80 6.02 -26.77
N ARG A 465 0.87 5.66 -27.66
CA ARG A 465 1.13 5.65 -29.12
C ARG A 465 1.42 7.05 -29.65
N ALA A 466 0.65 8.06 -29.23
CA ALA A 466 0.85 9.45 -29.64
C ALA A 466 2.19 10.00 -29.16
N VAL A 467 2.58 9.72 -27.91
CA VAL A 467 3.89 10.12 -27.36
C VAL A 467 5.02 9.44 -28.13
N ALA A 468 4.95 8.13 -28.37
CA ALA A 468 5.97 7.43 -29.14
C ALA A 468 6.15 8.01 -30.55
N ARG A 469 5.04 8.28 -31.26
CA ARG A 469 5.08 8.94 -32.58
C ARG A 469 5.72 10.32 -32.53
N SER A 470 5.44 11.10 -31.50
CA SER A 470 6.07 12.42 -31.32
C SER A 470 7.57 12.34 -31.01
N CYS A 471 8.08 11.17 -30.61
CA CYS A 471 9.52 10.88 -30.52
C CYS A 471 10.08 10.28 -31.83
N GLY A 472 9.30 10.23 -32.91
CA GLY A 472 9.68 9.62 -34.19
C GLY A 472 9.68 8.09 -34.18
N LEU A 473 8.97 7.46 -33.23
CA LEU A 473 8.94 6.00 -33.07
C LEU A 473 7.52 5.43 -33.31
N GLU A 474 7.46 4.21 -33.82
CA GLU A 474 6.22 3.43 -33.92
C GLU A 474 6.40 2.03 -33.32
N PRO A 475 6.61 1.92 -31.99
CA PRO A 475 6.77 0.62 -31.35
C PRO A 475 5.45 -0.15 -31.34
N LYS A 476 5.55 -1.48 -31.38
CA LYS A 476 4.40 -2.37 -31.11
C LYS A 476 4.04 -2.33 -29.63
N ILE A 477 2.77 -2.14 -29.29
CA ILE A 477 2.33 -2.01 -27.90
C ILE A 477 1.50 -3.22 -27.48
N THR A 478 1.78 -3.75 -26.29
CA THR A 478 0.95 -4.76 -25.60
C THR A 478 0.53 -4.21 -24.25
N LEU A 479 -0.77 -4.27 -23.93
CA LEU A 479 -1.37 -3.75 -22.71
C LEU A 479 -2.00 -4.88 -21.89
N ILE A 480 -1.49 -5.08 -20.68
CA ILE A 480 -1.89 -6.15 -19.77
C ILE A 480 -2.39 -5.54 -18.47
N VAL A 481 -3.65 -5.80 -18.12
CA VAL A 481 -4.21 -5.42 -16.82
C VAL A 481 -3.99 -6.56 -15.82
N ALA A 482 -3.34 -6.27 -14.71
CA ALA A 482 -3.20 -7.19 -13.60
C ALA A 482 -4.19 -6.87 -12.47
N GLN A 483 -4.92 -7.88 -12.02
CA GLN A 483 -5.86 -7.78 -10.92
C GLN A 483 -5.60 -8.88 -9.89
N LYS A 484 -5.05 -8.48 -8.73
CA LYS A 484 -4.87 -9.37 -7.56
C LYS A 484 -6.09 -9.43 -6.64
N MET A 485 -6.90 -8.37 -6.64
CA MET A 485 -8.06 -8.23 -5.76
C MET A 485 -9.32 -8.73 -6.49
N HIS A 486 -9.57 -10.03 -6.38
CA HIS A 486 -10.78 -10.71 -6.87
C HIS A 486 -11.19 -11.85 -5.92
N ASN A 487 -12.35 -12.45 -6.19
CA ASN A 487 -12.95 -13.47 -5.32
C ASN A 487 -12.58 -14.91 -5.72
N LEU A 488 -12.17 -15.16 -6.96
CA LEU A 488 -11.73 -16.47 -7.43
C LEU A 488 -10.49 -16.97 -6.66
N ARG A 489 -10.47 -18.24 -6.28
CA ARG A 489 -9.32 -18.91 -5.65
C ARG A 489 -9.02 -20.19 -6.41
N LEU A 490 -7.76 -20.35 -6.81
CA LEU A 490 -7.25 -21.59 -7.39
C LEU A 490 -6.63 -22.44 -6.28
N MET A 491 -6.96 -23.72 -6.26
CA MET A 491 -6.50 -24.66 -5.24
C MET A 491 -6.16 -26.00 -5.91
N PRO A 492 -5.21 -26.77 -5.36
CA PRO A 492 -4.98 -28.14 -5.82
C PRO A 492 -6.27 -28.97 -5.71
N GLN A 493 -6.51 -29.86 -6.67
CA GLN A 493 -7.67 -30.76 -6.61
C GLN A 493 -7.62 -31.67 -5.37
N ASN A 494 -6.43 -32.14 -5.03
CA ASN A 494 -6.18 -32.97 -3.86
C ASN A 494 -5.38 -32.15 -2.83
N ILE A 495 -6.03 -31.77 -1.74
CA ILE A 495 -5.42 -31.01 -0.65
C ILE A 495 -5.23 -31.96 0.52
N ASN A 496 -4.01 -32.12 1.02
CA ASN A 496 -3.76 -32.76 2.31
C ASN A 496 -4.03 -31.73 3.43
N PRO A 497 -5.10 -31.88 4.24
CA PRO A 497 -5.43 -30.89 5.28
C PRO A 497 -4.40 -30.85 6.41
N GLN A 498 -3.60 -31.91 6.58
CA GLN A 498 -2.54 -32.00 7.59
C GLN A 498 -1.22 -31.35 7.12
N ALA A 499 -1.10 -31.02 5.83
CA ALA A 499 0.07 -30.31 5.32
C ALA A 499 0.08 -28.87 5.82
N ARG A 500 1.27 -28.25 5.85
CA ARG A 500 1.40 -26.83 6.20
C ARG A 500 0.58 -25.97 5.23
N PRO A 501 0.04 -24.81 5.64
CA PRO A 501 -0.75 -23.95 4.77
C PRO A 501 -0.06 -23.60 3.43
N SER A 502 1.26 -23.39 3.44
CA SER A 502 2.03 -23.11 2.23
C SER A 502 2.10 -24.29 1.25
N ASP A 503 2.04 -25.52 1.75
CA ASP A 503 2.08 -26.75 0.95
C ASP A 503 0.66 -27.18 0.50
N GLN A 504 -0.40 -26.55 1.04
CA GLN A 504 -1.79 -26.76 0.60
C GLN A 504 -2.19 -25.88 -0.60
N ASN A 505 -1.41 -24.84 -0.92
CA ASN A 505 -1.67 -23.95 -2.03
C ASN A 505 -1.10 -24.51 -3.35
N ILE A 506 -1.54 -23.97 -4.48
CA ILE A 506 -0.91 -24.26 -5.77
C ILE A 506 0.55 -23.77 -5.78
N ALA A 507 1.41 -24.49 -6.51
CA ALA A 507 2.84 -24.20 -6.56
C ALA A 507 3.10 -22.84 -7.24
N PRO A 508 4.16 -22.11 -6.85
CA PRO A 508 4.68 -21.01 -7.64
C PRO A 508 4.96 -21.45 -9.09
N GLY A 509 4.68 -20.58 -10.06
CA GLY A 509 4.76 -20.89 -11.49
C GLY A 509 3.52 -21.59 -12.06
N THR A 510 2.50 -21.92 -11.23
CA THR A 510 1.25 -22.48 -11.74
C THR A 510 0.49 -21.42 -12.53
N VAL A 511 0.18 -21.72 -13.79
CA VAL A 511 -0.64 -20.90 -14.67
C VAL A 511 -1.93 -21.62 -15.06
N VAL A 512 -3.03 -20.86 -15.15
CA VAL A 512 -4.34 -21.33 -15.64
C VAL A 512 -4.85 -20.32 -16.66
N ASP A 513 -4.96 -20.77 -17.90
CA ASP A 513 -5.30 -20.00 -19.10
C ASP A 513 -6.52 -20.59 -19.85
N SER A 514 -7.26 -21.49 -19.21
CA SER A 514 -8.40 -22.19 -19.80
C SER A 514 -9.50 -22.47 -18.78
N GLN A 515 -10.73 -22.70 -19.27
CA GLN A 515 -11.95 -23.11 -18.54
C GLN A 515 -12.54 -22.05 -17.59
N VAL A 516 -11.71 -21.34 -16.83
CA VAL A 516 -12.12 -20.35 -15.82
C VAL A 516 -11.63 -18.94 -16.14
N ILE A 517 -11.47 -18.65 -17.44
CA ILE A 517 -10.99 -17.37 -17.97
C ILE A 517 -12.12 -16.59 -18.65
N HIS A 518 -11.88 -15.31 -18.90
CA HIS A 518 -12.80 -14.46 -19.66
C HIS A 518 -13.06 -15.02 -21.08
N PRO A 519 -14.32 -15.10 -21.54
CA PRO A 519 -14.64 -15.69 -22.84
C PRO A 519 -14.23 -14.81 -24.04
N ALA A 520 -14.08 -13.50 -23.84
CA ALA A 520 -13.79 -12.55 -24.93
C ALA A 520 -12.38 -11.92 -24.89
N TYR A 521 -11.62 -12.08 -23.79
CA TYR A 521 -10.29 -11.49 -23.66
C TYR A 521 -9.27 -12.61 -23.49
N SER A 522 -8.08 -12.46 -24.08
CA SER A 522 -6.96 -13.32 -23.72
C SER A 522 -6.61 -13.06 -22.26
N GLU A 523 -6.72 -14.10 -21.44
CA GLU A 523 -6.61 -13.98 -19.99
C GLU A 523 -5.94 -15.21 -19.38
N PHE A 524 -5.14 -14.98 -18.35
CA PHE A 524 -4.55 -16.06 -17.56
C PHE A 524 -4.45 -15.68 -16.08
N TYR A 525 -4.45 -16.70 -15.23
CA TYR A 525 -4.12 -16.60 -13.83
C TYR A 525 -2.72 -17.15 -13.61
N LEU A 526 -1.82 -16.41 -12.96
CA LEU A 526 -0.47 -16.87 -12.68
C LEU A 526 -0.17 -16.78 -11.18
N ASN A 527 0.11 -17.91 -10.55
CA ASN A 527 0.56 -17.95 -9.16
C ASN A 527 2.08 -17.90 -9.12
N SER A 528 2.67 -16.71 -9.06
CA SER A 528 4.13 -16.56 -9.06
C SER A 528 4.81 -16.70 -7.70
N HIS A 529 4.06 -16.94 -6.61
CA HIS A 529 4.58 -16.83 -5.24
C HIS A 529 4.06 -17.93 -4.32
N VAL A 530 4.77 -18.14 -3.21
CA VAL A 530 4.28 -18.96 -2.09
C VAL A 530 3.43 -18.12 -1.15
N ALA A 531 2.21 -18.60 -0.89
CA ALA A 531 1.41 -18.08 0.20
C ALA A 531 1.91 -18.65 1.54
N LEU A 532 2.68 -17.85 2.28
CA LEU A 532 3.20 -18.25 3.60
C LEU A 532 2.08 -18.51 4.62
N GLN A 533 0.94 -17.84 4.45
CA GLN A 533 -0.23 -17.97 5.31
C GLN A 533 -1.52 -17.93 4.47
N GLY A 534 -2.53 -18.65 4.94
CA GLY A 534 -3.86 -18.67 4.34
C GLY A 534 -3.89 -19.25 2.92
N THR A 535 -4.89 -18.82 2.16
CA THR A 535 -5.09 -19.20 0.75
C THR A 535 -4.52 -18.11 -0.16
N ALA A 536 -3.73 -18.51 -1.15
CA ALA A 536 -3.16 -17.63 -2.16
C ALA A 536 -4.25 -16.85 -2.91
N ARG A 537 -3.94 -15.59 -3.22
CA ARG A 537 -4.69 -14.79 -4.19
C ARG A 537 -3.86 -14.72 -5.46
N THR A 538 -4.17 -15.63 -6.39
CA THR A 538 -3.49 -15.77 -7.68
C THR A 538 -3.93 -14.65 -8.62
N PRO A 539 -3.06 -13.70 -8.98
CA PRO A 539 -3.48 -12.59 -9.83
C PRO A 539 -3.95 -13.05 -11.21
N ARG A 540 -4.94 -12.31 -11.71
CA ARG A 540 -5.47 -12.40 -13.07
C ARG A 540 -4.79 -11.38 -13.96
N TYR A 541 -4.43 -11.77 -15.16
CA TYR A 541 -3.81 -10.93 -16.19
C TYR A 541 -4.68 -10.98 -17.44
N THR A 542 -5.24 -9.83 -17.80
CA THR A 542 -6.14 -9.68 -18.95
C THR A 542 -5.43 -8.83 -20.00
N VAL A 543 -5.24 -9.37 -21.21
CA VAL A 543 -4.63 -8.65 -22.33
C VAL A 543 -5.72 -7.81 -23.00
N LEU A 544 -5.60 -6.48 -22.90
CA LEU A 544 -6.57 -5.56 -23.51
C LEU A 544 -6.21 -5.22 -24.95
N HIS A 545 -4.92 -5.17 -25.26
CA HIS A 545 -4.40 -4.83 -26.59
C HIS A 545 -3.06 -5.52 -26.83
N ASP A 546 -2.81 -5.95 -28.06
CA ASP A 546 -1.54 -6.60 -28.42
C ASP A 546 -1.18 -6.45 -29.92
N ASP A 547 -0.38 -5.44 -30.25
CA ASP A 547 0.21 -5.29 -31.60
C ASP A 547 1.28 -6.34 -31.90
N GLN A 548 1.89 -6.91 -30.85
CA GLN A 548 3.00 -7.85 -30.97
C GLN A 548 2.53 -9.24 -31.38
N LYS A 549 1.26 -9.57 -31.09
CA LYS A 549 0.68 -10.91 -31.27
C LYS A 549 1.47 -11.96 -30.48
N MET A 550 1.80 -11.62 -29.24
CA MET A 550 2.52 -12.49 -28.32
C MET A 550 1.72 -13.76 -28.08
N SER A 551 2.39 -14.90 -28.03
CA SER A 551 1.75 -16.14 -27.62
C SER A 551 1.41 -16.09 -26.13
N MET A 552 0.47 -16.93 -25.70
CA MET A 552 0.19 -17.09 -24.26
C MET A 552 1.46 -17.52 -23.51
N ASP A 553 2.27 -18.39 -24.08
CA ASP A 553 3.53 -18.83 -23.46
C ASP A 553 4.51 -17.65 -23.30
N GLU A 554 4.62 -16.75 -24.28
CA GLU A 554 5.46 -15.55 -24.17
C GLU A 554 4.95 -14.60 -23.07
N LEU A 555 3.64 -14.33 -23.03
CA LEU A 555 3.01 -13.47 -22.02
C LEU A 555 3.19 -14.02 -20.60
N GLU A 556 3.01 -15.32 -20.44
CA GLU A 556 3.14 -16.04 -19.17
C GLU A 556 4.58 -16.08 -18.67
N ASN A 557 5.55 -16.43 -19.53
CA ASN A 557 6.96 -16.46 -19.18
C ASN A 557 7.50 -15.06 -18.88
N LEU A 558 7.11 -14.03 -19.65
CA LEU A 558 7.45 -12.63 -19.34
C LEU A 558 6.93 -12.26 -17.94
N THR A 559 5.64 -12.49 -17.68
CA THR A 559 5.00 -12.12 -16.41
C THR A 559 5.63 -12.88 -15.22
N TYR A 560 5.94 -14.17 -15.41
CA TYR A 560 6.56 -14.98 -14.37
C TYR A 560 8.00 -14.55 -14.12
N GLY A 561 8.81 -14.38 -15.17
CA GLY A 561 10.19 -13.92 -15.07
C GLY A 561 10.33 -12.57 -14.37
N LEU A 562 9.47 -11.60 -14.72
CA LEU A 562 9.44 -10.30 -14.05
C LEU A 562 9.06 -10.37 -12.56
N SER A 563 8.42 -11.45 -12.10
CA SER A 563 8.10 -11.66 -10.68
C SER A 563 9.33 -12.02 -9.82
N PHE A 564 10.46 -12.37 -10.45
CA PHE A 564 11.74 -12.59 -9.76
C PHE A 564 12.54 -11.30 -9.60
N ALA A 565 12.26 -10.24 -10.37
CA ALA A 565 13.05 -9.01 -10.40
C ALA A 565 12.76 -8.03 -9.23
N HIS A 566 12.32 -8.52 -8.07
CA HIS A 566 12.00 -7.65 -6.94
C HIS A 566 13.26 -7.04 -6.27
N GLN A 567 14.43 -7.68 -6.44
CA GLN A 567 15.78 -7.28 -5.99
C GLN A 567 16.01 -7.23 -4.48
N ILE A 568 15.02 -6.86 -3.66
CA ILE A 568 15.25 -6.56 -2.23
C ILE A 568 15.17 -7.78 -1.28
N VAL A 569 14.71 -8.91 -1.82
CA VAL A 569 14.64 -10.22 -1.15
C VAL A 569 14.91 -11.31 -2.18
N ASN A 570 15.36 -12.48 -1.71
CA ASN A 570 15.56 -13.67 -2.54
C ASN A 570 14.31 -14.54 -2.58
N LEU A 571 13.18 -13.93 -2.94
CA LEU A 571 11.88 -14.58 -3.04
C LEU A 571 11.05 -13.87 -4.11
N THR A 572 10.31 -14.64 -4.90
CA THR A 572 9.37 -14.10 -5.88
C THR A 572 8.23 -13.31 -5.24
N THR A 573 7.78 -12.27 -5.94
CA THR A 573 6.57 -11.52 -5.59
C THR A 573 5.34 -12.05 -6.33
N SER A 574 4.15 -11.83 -5.76
CA SER A 574 2.89 -12.24 -6.40
C SER A 574 2.59 -11.47 -7.69
N LEU A 575 3.17 -10.28 -7.87
CA LEU A 575 2.98 -9.43 -9.03
C LEU A 575 4.37 -9.16 -9.65
N PRO A 576 4.46 -8.92 -10.96
CA PRO A 576 5.69 -8.51 -11.64
C PRO A 576 6.34 -7.30 -10.97
N ALA A 577 7.67 -7.26 -10.96
CA ALA A 577 8.45 -6.14 -10.46
C ALA A 577 7.97 -4.75 -10.94
N PRO A 578 7.68 -4.50 -12.24
CA PRO A 578 7.20 -3.19 -12.69
C PRO A 578 5.94 -2.74 -11.95
N ILE A 579 4.96 -3.64 -11.77
CA ILE A 579 3.73 -3.32 -11.03
C ILE A 579 4.03 -3.07 -9.57
N TYR A 580 4.81 -3.95 -8.94
CA TYR A 580 5.08 -3.86 -7.51
C TYR A 580 5.84 -2.58 -7.16
N ILE A 581 6.81 -2.19 -7.99
CA ILE A 581 7.58 -0.94 -7.85
C ILE A 581 6.67 0.27 -8.06
N ALA A 582 5.83 0.26 -9.10
CA ALA A 582 4.84 1.30 -9.34
C ALA A 582 3.88 1.48 -8.15
N MET A 583 3.36 0.38 -7.59
CA MET A 583 2.52 0.44 -6.38
C MET A 583 3.24 1.11 -5.20
N ARG A 584 4.51 0.79 -4.98
CA ARG A 584 5.32 1.39 -3.90
C ARG A 584 5.61 2.86 -4.13
N TYR A 585 5.80 3.30 -5.37
CA TYR A 585 5.89 4.73 -5.67
C TYR A 585 4.56 5.45 -5.49
N ALA A 586 3.42 4.83 -5.84
CA ALA A 586 2.11 5.43 -5.59
C ALA A 586 1.85 5.63 -4.10
N GLU A 587 2.20 4.64 -3.28
CA GLU A 587 2.16 4.72 -1.81
C GLU A 587 3.13 5.80 -1.29
N ARG A 588 4.37 5.82 -1.79
CA ARG A 588 5.38 6.82 -1.41
C ARG A 588 4.91 8.23 -1.72
N GLY A 589 4.45 8.50 -2.94
CA GLY A 589 4.00 9.83 -3.35
C GLY A 589 2.82 10.34 -2.52
N MET A 590 1.89 9.45 -2.15
CA MET A 590 0.80 9.79 -1.23
C MET A 590 1.34 10.19 0.15
N ASN A 591 2.25 9.38 0.71
CA ASN A 591 2.84 9.66 2.01
C ASN A 591 3.69 10.94 2.01
N THR A 592 4.40 11.21 0.93
CA THR A 592 5.18 12.44 0.73
C THR A 592 4.28 13.67 0.63
N PHE A 593 3.15 13.59 -0.09
CA PHE A 593 2.16 14.67 -0.14
C PHE A 593 1.55 14.96 1.24
N VAL A 594 1.19 13.91 1.99
CA VAL A 594 0.68 14.09 3.36
C VAL A 594 1.75 14.68 4.29
N ALA A 595 3.03 14.42 4.02
CA ALA A 595 4.14 14.96 4.80
C ALA A 595 4.59 16.36 4.37
N SER A 596 4.36 16.78 3.12
CA SER A 596 4.64 18.14 2.68
C SER A 596 3.66 19.09 3.36
N SER A 597 4.14 20.00 4.20
CA SER A 597 3.31 20.99 4.91
C SER A 597 2.78 22.11 3.99
N VAL A 598 2.94 21.95 2.68
CA VAL A 598 2.60 22.95 1.66
C VAL A 598 1.17 22.75 1.17
N ASP A 599 0.39 23.84 1.13
CA ASP A 599 -0.90 23.85 0.45
C ASP A 599 -0.69 23.98 -1.06
N TYR A 600 -1.25 23.03 -1.82
CA TYR A 600 -1.13 22.94 -3.27
C TYR A 600 -2.43 23.35 -4.00
N THR A 601 -3.32 24.11 -3.37
CA THR A 601 -4.57 24.60 -3.99
C THR A 601 -4.36 25.89 -4.78
N LYS A 602 -5.00 26.01 -5.96
CA LYS A 602 -4.83 27.14 -6.90
C LYS A 602 -5.29 28.52 -6.40
N ASN A 603 -5.99 28.59 -5.26
CA ASN A 603 -6.62 29.84 -4.77
C ASN A 603 -5.88 30.52 -3.61
N SER A 604 -4.71 30.03 -3.19
CA SER A 604 -3.89 30.76 -2.21
C SER A 604 -3.00 31.79 -2.93
N GLY A 605 -3.35 33.07 -2.81
CA GLY A 605 -2.48 34.19 -3.20
C GLY A 605 -1.11 34.10 -2.50
N THR A 606 -0.09 34.57 -3.22
CA THR A 606 1.33 34.76 -2.88
C THR A 606 1.82 34.42 -1.45
N PRO A 607 2.95 33.70 -1.31
CA PRO A 607 3.44 33.24 -0.01
C PRO A 607 4.09 34.38 0.79
N THR A 608 3.47 34.80 1.89
CA THR A 608 4.15 35.52 2.98
C THR A 608 4.56 34.55 4.09
N ARG A 609 5.85 34.61 4.40
CA ARG A 609 6.60 33.84 5.40
C ARG A 609 6.26 34.33 6.81
N SER A 610 5.95 33.42 7.75
CA SER A 610 6.27 33.57 9.19
C SER A 610 5.83 32.37 10.05
N PRO A 611 6.47 32.20 11.23
CA PRO A 611 6.70 30.92 11.90
C PRO A 611 5.72 30.67 13.04
N ASN A 612 5.30 29.42 13.20
CA ASN A 612 5.30 28.72 14.49
C ASN A 612 4.68 27.33 14.33
N GLY A 613 5.43 26.34 14.81
CA GLY A 613 5.05 24.94 14.80
C GLY A 613 3.83 24.67 15.69
N SER A 614 2.80 24.10 15.08
CA SER A 614 1.86 23.18 15.72
C SER A 614 1.22 22.31 14.63
N VAL A 615 1.02 21.04 14.98
CA VAL A 615 0.52 19.98 14.10
C VAL A 615 -0.87 20.36 13.53
N PRO A 616 -1.13 20.32 12.21
CA PRO A 616 -2.46 20.59 11.71
C PRO A 616 -3.37 19.35 11.82
N GLN A 617 -4.51 19.53 12.49
CA GLN A 617 -5.75 18.95 12.02
C GLN A 617 -6.08 19.55 10.64
N VAL A 618 -6.74 18.78 9.78
CA VAL A 618 -7.30 19.28 8.50
C VAL A 618 -8.15 20.51 8.80
N PRO A 619 -7.90 21.69 8.18
CA PRO A 619 -8.63 22.91 8.49
C PRO A 619 -10.13 22.74 8.18
N SER A 620 -10.98 23.13 9.13
CA SER A 620 -12.44 23.06 9.07
C SER A 620 -13.10 24.21 8.29
N SER A 621 -12.40 24.81 7.33
CA SER A 621 -12.95 25.83 6.42
C SER A 621 -12.20 25.75 5.09
N VAL A 622 -12.88 25.25 4.07
CA VAL A 622 -12.28 24.84 2.79
C VAL A 622 -12.51 25.93 1.75
N PRO A 623 -11.46 26.52 1.16
CA PRO A 623 -11.60 27.18 -0.14
C PRO A 623 -11.82 26.11 -1.22
N GLU A 624 -12.88 26.23 -2.01
CA GLU A 624 -13.02 25.44 -3.24
C GLU A 624 -11.85 25.79 -4.19
N GLY A 625 -11.08 24.79 -4.63
CA GLY A 625 -9.96 25.01 -5.56
C GLY A 625 -9.33 23.72 -6.08
N ALA A 626 -9.01 23.69 -7.38
CA ALA A 626 -8.27 22.59 -7.99
C ALA A 626 -6.79 22.60 -7.56
N PHE A 627 -6.13 21.44 -7.51
CA PHE A 627 -4.70 21.34 -7.17
C PHE A 627 -3.80 21.89 -8.29
N ASP A 628 -2.66 22.47 -7.91
CA ASP A 628 -1.54 22.77 -8.80
C ASP A 628 -0.62 21.56 -8.95
N PHE A 629 -0.98 20.66 -9.87
CA PHE A 629 -0.20 19.45 -10.14
C PHE A 629 1.18 19.73 -10.71
N ASN A 630 1.40 20.86 -11.40
CA ASN A 630 2.71 21.20 -11.93
C ASN A 630 3.69 21.49 -10.78
N ARG A 631 3.25 22.28 -9.79
CA ARG A 631 4.04 22.54 -8.58
C ARG A 631 4.30 21.25 -7.79
N MET A 632 3.28 20.41 -7.61
CA MET A 632 3.44 19.12 -6.95
C MET A 632 4.45 18.22 -7.67
N MET A 633 4.40 18.17 -9.00
CA MET A 633 5.34 17.41 -9.82
C MET A 633 6.78 17.92 -9.67
N THR A 634 6.99 19.23 -9.63
CA THR A 634 8.31 19.83 -9.40
C THR A 634 8.85 19.49 -8.01
N ASP A 635 8.01 19.64 -6.99
CA ASP A 635 8.43 19.54 -5.59
C ASP A 635 8.54 18.09 -5.08
N LEU A 636 7.67 17.19 -5.57
CA LEU A 636 7.46 15.87 -4.94
C LEU A 636 7.84 14.67 -5.84
N SER A 637 7.91 14.83 -7.17
CA SER A 637 8.26 13.75 -8.14
C SER A 637 9.76 13.57 -8.26
N TYR A 638 10.31 12.35 -8.15
CA TYR A 638 11.77 12.11 -8.22
C TYR A 638 12.40 12.39 -9.59
N ALA A 639 11.62 12.41 -10.68
CA ALA A 639 12.09 12.67 -12.03
C ALA A 639 12.77 14.04 -12.20
N ASN A 640 12.42 15.00 -11.34
CA ASN A 640 12.94 16.38 -11.39
C ASN A 640 14.09 16.62 -10.40
N CYS A 641 14.73 15.57 -9.87
CA CYS A 641 15.91 15.71 -9.01
C CYS A 641 17.00 14.68 -9.30
N SER A 642 18.13 14.81 -8.60
CA SER A 642 19.30 13.91 -8.70
C SER A 642 18.98 12.43 -8.47
N LEU A 643 17.84 12.13 -7.86
CA LEU A 643 17.43 10.78 -7.50
C LEU A 643 16.60 10.07 -8.60
N GLY A 644 16.29 10.73 -9.73
CA GLY A 644 15.41 10.20 -10.78
C GLY A 644 15.86 8.90 -11.43
N GLN A 645 17.15 8.57 -11.36
CA GLN A 645 17.73 7.31 -11.87
C GLN A 645 17.93 6.23 -10.79
N PHE A 646 17.53 6.52 -9.54
CA PHE A 646 17.74 5.64 -8.39
C PHE A 646 16.43 4.99 -7.91
N ARG A 647 16.52 3.74 -7.47
CA ARG A 647 15.39 3.01 -6.90
C ARG A 647 15.26 3.29 -5.40
N VAL A 648 14.99 4.55 -5.04
CA VAL A 648 14.92 5.04 -3.66
C VAL A 648 13.77 4.45 -2.82
N ASN A 649 12.79 3.82 -3.47
CA ASN A 649 11.69 3.13 -2.82
C ASN A 649 11.96 1.65 -2.46
N ALA A 650 13.17 1.15 -2.72
CA ALA A 650 13.59 -0.22 -2.41
C ALA A 650 13.48 -0.57 -0.91
#